data_AF-A0A9I9CM13-F1
#
_entry.id   AF-A0A9I9CM13-F1
#
_cell.length_a   1.000
_cell.length_b   1.000
_cell.length_c   1.000
_cell.angle_alpha   90.00
_cell.angle_beta   90.00
_cell.angle_gamma   90.00
#
_symmetry.space_group_name_H-M   'P 1'
#
loop_
_entity.id
_entity.type
_entity.pdbx_description
1 polymer ?
#
loop_
_entity_poly.entity_id
_entity_poly.type
_entity_poly.pdbx_seq_one_letter_code
_entity_poly.pdbx_strand_id
1 'polypeptide(L)'
;MASTFTFLPFPLILSPRPNFPSIRPQFHRQYLPAIRILRPSVPSAIGPDGKFYPDPAEDDPPEAPEDSGHGVSKFQQIYRQAARARRIQEEDFKKHQSTYLSAIADVEDAPENAEYLNSESSGDDLFGEIDKAIALKRKEFVKQGLLKPNPKKEKVGEKDELEGIDELETEEVADLEEINELRGLTVISEDEEVEEDENEDGPRNLDDNVSALGHEDELSSFNSFDVDFDNYGKVKARIVEPKFKMTLAELLDESKVVPVSVFGNLEIEITGIQHDSRVVTAGDLFVCCVGRETDGHLYLTEADKRGAVAVVASKEIDIEETLGCKALVMVEDTNSVLPALAASFYRNPSKNMAVIGITGTDGKTSTSYLIKGMYEAMGLRTGLLGTVAYYLHGDNKLESPSTTPDAILVQNLMAKMLHNGTEAVVMEVSSDGLARGRCDEVDFDIAVFTNLTSDHLDFQGSEEEYRDAKAKLFKRMVDPDRHRKVINIDDPNAPFFIGQGNLDVPVVTFAMENKNADVHPLKYELSLFETQVLVHTPQGILEISSGLLGKHNIYNILAAVAVGIAVGAPLEDIVRGVEEVDAVPGRFELIDEEQAFGVIVDHAHTPDGLSRLLDSVRELGPRRIITVFGCCGEHERGKRPMMTKIATDKSDVTILTSDNPRNEDPLDILDDMLAGIGWTMQDYLKHGENDYYPPLSNGHRIFLHDIRRVAVRAAVAMGEEGDVVVVAGKGHETYQIEGDKTEFFDDREECREALQYVDELHQAGIDTSEFPWR
;
A
#
# COMPACT_ATOMS: atom_id res chain seq x y z
N MET A 1 -61.85 34.60 8.96
CA MET A 1 -61.61 35.73 9.87
C MET A 1 -60.35 36.41 9.35
N ALA A 2 -60.49 37.56 8.69
CA ALA A 2 -60.25 38.89 9.27
C ALA A 2 -58.75 39.10 9.59
N SER A 3 -57.98 39.74 8.68
CA SER A 3 -57.68 41.19 8.69
C SER A 3 -56.24 41.42 9.21
N THR A 4 -55.37 42.36 8.78
CA THR A 4 -55.42 43.50 7.82
C THR A 4 -54.02 44.15 7.70
N PHE A 5 -53.56 44.56 6.49
CA PHE A 5 -52.83 45.84 6.17
C PHE A 5 -51.41 46.11 6.79
N THR A 6 -50.44 46.90 6.26
CA THR A 6 -50.22 47.65 4.98
C THR A 6 -48.71 48.01 4.73
N PHE A 7 -48.44 48.60 3.55
CA PHE A 7 -47.19 49.13 2.94
C PHE A 7 -46.33 50.20 3.69
N LEU A 8 -44.99 50.19 3.45
CA LEU A 8 -43.98 51.24 3.07
C LEU A 8 -44.24 52.79 3.26
N PRO A 9 -43.25 53.73 3.16
CA PRO A 9 -41.74 53.71 3.28
C PRO A 9 -41.02 54.95 3.95
N PHE A 10 -39.66 54.90 4.09
CA PHE A 10 -38.64 56.01 4.16
C PHE A 10 -38.66 57.04 5.34
N PRO A 11 -37.53 57.73 5.74
CA PRO A 11 -36.56 58.46 4.89
C PRO A 11 -35.03 58.42 5.25
N LEU A 12 -34.24 59.15 4.44
CA LEU A 12 -32.77 59.41 4.50
C LEU A 12 -32.44 60.80 5.13
N ILE A 13 -31.16 61.26 5.09
CA ILE A 13 -30.58 62.61 5.43
C ILE A 13 -30.04 62.71 6.90
N LEU A 14 -28.85 63.23 7.29
CA LEU A 14 -27.82 64.15 6.71
C LEU A 14 -26.36 63.86 7.23
N SER A 15 -25.35 64.49 6.62
CA SER A 15 -23.87 64.46 6.91
C SER A 15 -23.37 65.57 7.87
N PRO A 16 -22.06 65.65 8.28
CA PRO A 16 -21.02 66.29 7.44
C PRO A 16 -19.54 65.81 7.59
N ARG A 17 -18.67 66.20 6.64
CA ARG A 17 -17.18 66.11 6.69
C ARG A 17 -16.54 67.47 7.08
N PRO A 18 -15.27 67.47 7.52
CA PRO A 18 -14.33 68.54 7.19
C PRO A 18 -12.97 68.05 6.62
N ASN A 19 -12.23 68.95 5.95
CA ASN A 19 -10.85 68.76 5.47
C ASN A 19 -9.88 69.54 6.41
N PHE A 20 -8.54 69.65 6.28
CA PHE A 20 -7.46 69.44 5.28
C PHE A 20 -6.11 69.35 6.08
N PRO A 21 -4.86 69.40 5.55
CA PRO A 21 -4.32 69.42 4.18
C PRO A 21 -3.20 68.38 3.88
N SER A 22 -2.72 68.35 2.63
CA SER A 22 -1.50 67.63 2.22
C SER A 22 -0.22 68.43 2.47
N ILE A 23 0.83 67.80 3.01
CA ILE A 23 2.20 68.35 3.07
C ILE A 23 3.18 67.34 2.45
N ARG A 24 3.91 67.77 1.41
CA ARG A 24 5.16 67.12 0.96
C ARG A 24 6.34 67.80 1.65
N PRO A 25 7.36 67.03 2.04
CA PRO A 25 8.74 67.45 1.85
C PRO A 25 9.52 66.43 1.01
N GLN A 26 10.32 66.93 0.07
CA GLN A 26 11.39 66.15 -0.57
C GLN A 26 12.53 65.98 0.43
N PHE A 27 13.16 64.81 0.50
CA PHE A 27 14.56 64.72 0.94
C PHE A 27 15.36 63.70 0.12
N HIS A 28 16.68 63.93 0.08
CA HIS A 28 17.59 63.45 -0.96
C HIS A 28 17.88 61.94 -0.92
N ARG A 29 18.24 61.42 -2.11
CA ARG A 29 19.15 60.28 -2.24
C ARG A 29 20.39 60.49 -1.36
N GLN A 30 20.61 59.59 -0.40
CA GLN A 30 21.95 59.28 0.08
C GLN A 30 22.31 57.88 -0.44
N TYR A 31 23.42 57.81 -1.17
CA TYR A 31 24.04 56.53 -1.50
C TYR A 31 24.72 56.00 -0.23
N LEU A 32 24.26 54.84 0.26
CA LEU A 32 25.06 53.99 1.13
C LEU A 32 25.69 52.88 0.28
N PRO A 33 26.95 52.48 0.55
CA PRO A 33 27.68 51.58 -0.32
C PRO A 33 27.13 50.15 -0.24
N ALA A 34 27.19 49.44 -1.36
CA ALA A 34 26.80 48.04 -1.42
C ALA A 34 27.68 47.19 -0.51
N ILE A 35 27.10 46.63 0.55
CA ILE A 35 27.72 45.53 1.31
C ILE A 35 27.65 44.31 0.41
N ARG A 36 28.79 43.94 -0.19
CA ARG A 36 28.97 42.60 -0.78
C ARG A 36 28.94 41.59 0.36
N ILE A 37 27.77 41.00 0.60
CA ILE A 37 27.70 39.71 1.29
C ILE A 37 28.33 38.69 0.33
N LEU A 38 29.54 38.25 0.66
CA LEU A 38 30.15 37.09 0.01
C LEU A 38 29.29 35.88 0.37
N ARG A 39 28.57 35.33 -0.62
CA ARG A 39 27.90 34.05 -0.48
C ARG A 39 28.97 32.97 -0.20
N PRO A 40 28.77 32.05 0.76
CA PRO A 40 29.51 30.81 0.73
C PRO A 40 29.16 30.07 -0.56
N SER A 41 30.17 29.65 -1.32
CA SER A 41 29.97 28.75 -2.45
C SER A 41 29.63 27.36 -1.92
N VAL A 42 28.51 26.78 -2.38
CA VAL A 42 28.21 25.36 -2.17
C VAL A 42 29.37 24.54 -2.75
N PRO A 43 29.95 23.57 -2.02
CA PRO A 43 30.98 22.70 -2.58
C PRO A 43 30.34 21.76 -3.60
N SER A 44 30.79 21.83 -4.85
CA SER A 44 30.58 20.80 -5.85
C SER A 44 31.09 19.45 -5.34
N ALA A 45 30.28 18.40 -5.40
CA ALA A 45 30.70 17.06 -5.02
C ALA A 45 31.79 16.54 -5.96
N ILE A 46 32.86 15.98 -5.38
CA ILE A 46 33.94 15.31 -6.10
C ILE A 46 33.72 13.80 -5.91
N GLY A 47 33.66 13.04 -7.00
CA GLY A 47 33.53 11.59 -6.94
C GLY A 47 34.78 10.92 -6.33
N PRO A 48 34.70 9.64 -5.91
CA PRO A 48 35.84 8.91 -5.35
C PRO A 48 37.03 8.76 -6.33
N ASP A 49 36.86 9.04 -7.62
CA ASP A 49 37.89 9.09 -8.65
C ASP A 49 38.49 10.49 -8.89
N GLY A 50 38.06 11.51 -8.12
CA GLY A 50 38.55 12.88 -8.22
C GLY A 50 37.94 13.71 -9.35
N LYS A 51 36.91 13.21 -10.06
CA LYS A 51 36.27 13.93 -11.17
C LYS A 51 34.99 14.66 -10.74
N PHE A 52 34.70 15.73 -11.48
CA PHE A 52 33.36 16.31 -11.57
C PHE A 52 32.49 15.38 -12.41
N TYR A 53 31.35 14.98 -11.85
CA TYR A 53 30.25 14.39 -12.60
C TYR A 53 29.25 15.52 -12.90
N PRO A 54 28.64 15.56 -14.10
CA PRO A 54 27.50 16.44 -14.34
C PRO A 54 26.36 16.05 -13.39
N ASP A 55 25.68 17.04 -12.87
CA ASP A 55 24.56 16.88 -11.95
C ASP A 55 23.34 16.34 -12.73
N PRO A 56 22.64 15.28 -12.28
CA PRO A 56 21.35 14.89 -12.85
C PRO A 56 20.33 16.04 -12.91
N ALA A 57 20.52 17.10 -12.09
CA ALA A 57 19.72 18.32 -12.15
C ALA A 57 19.93 19.18 -13.42
N GLU A 58 20.84 18.86 -14.34
CA GLU A 58 20.96 19.62 -15.61
C GLU A 58 19.80 19.34 -16.61
N ASP A 59 19.02 18.27 -16.43
CA ASP A 59 17.80 17.98 -17.22
C ASP A 59 16.48 18.21 -16.44
N ASP A 60 16.53 18.62 -15.17
CA ASP A 60 15.34 18.87 -14.35
C ASP A 60 14.86 20.34 -14.44
N PRO A 61 13.57 20.61 -14.71
CA PRO A 61 13.06 21.97 -14.87
C PRO A 61 12.84 22.68 -13.50
N PRO A 62 13.03 24.00 -13.44
CA PRO A 62 13.87 24.70 -12.45
C PRO A 62 13.52 24.52 -10.97
N GLU A 63 14.56 24.66 -10.16
CA GLU A 63 14.62 24.74 -8.69
C GLU A 63 13.30 25.19 -8.03
N ALA A 64 12.88 24.43 -7.01
CA ALA A 64 11.79 24.85 -6.12
C ALA A 64 12.16 26.21 -5.49
N PRO A 65 11.31 27.25 -5.61
CA PRO A 65 11.58 28.51 -4.95
C PRO A 65 11.52 28.34 -3.43
N GLU A 66 12.63 28.60 -2.75
CA GLU A 66 12.64 28.95 -1.33
C GLU A 66 11.88 30.27 -1.13
N ASP A 67 10.55 30.24 -1.07
CA ASP A 67 9.77 31.33 -0.49
C ASP A 67 8.41 30.85 0.04
N SER A 68 8.32 30.72 1.38
CA SER A 68 7.05 30.55 2.10
C SER A 68 6.21 31.85 2.14
N GLY A 69 6.51 32.84 1.30
CA GLY A 69 5.94 34.19 1.28
C GLY A 69 4.95 34.50 0.15
N HIS A 70 4.49 33.53 -0.63
CA HIS A 70 3.62 33.77 -1.81
C HIS A 70 2.29 33.00 -1.81
N GLY A 71 1.38 33.34 -0.89
CA GLY A 71 -0.06 33.56 -1.16
C GLY A 71 -0.91 32.50 -1.88
N VAL A 72 -0.46 31.26 -2.03
CA VAL A 72 -1.23 30.12 -2.55
C VAL A 72 -1.09 28.92 -1.62
N SER A 73 -2.20 28.18 -1.43
CA SER A 73 -2.23 27.03 -0.52
C SER A 73 -1.49 25.82 -1.08
N LYS A 74 -1.14 24.86 -0.20
CA LYS A 74 -0.49 23.59 -0.57
C LYS A 74 -1.31 22.83 -1.62
N PHE A 75 -2.63 22.81 -1.52
CA PHE A 75 -3.51 22.24 -2.56
C PHE A 75 -3.41 22.97 -3.91
N GLN A 76 -3.20 24.29 -3.92
CA GLN A 76 -2.96 25.04 -5.16
C GLN A 76 -1.56 24.78 -5.73
N GLN A 77 -0.58 24.39 -4.91
CA GLN A 77 0.72 23.89 -5.38
C GLN A 77 0.55 22.50 -6.03
N ILE A 78 -0.12 21.56 -5.35
CA ILE A 78 -0.46 20.22 -5.89
C ILE A 78 -1.24 20.36 -7.22
N TYR A 79 -2.27 21.20 -7.28
CA TYR A 79 -3.01 21.44 -8.52
C TYR A 79 -2.11 22.00 -9.64
N ARG A 80 -1.14 22.86 -9.32
CA ARG A 80 -0.14 23.36 -10.28
C ARG A 80 0.86 22.27 -10.70
N GLN A 81 1.24 21.37 -9.81
CA GLN A 81 2.12 20.22 -10.08
C GLN A 81 1.40 19.22 -11.00
N ALA A 82 0.20 18.77 -10.65
CA ALA A 82 -0.64 17.93 -11.51
C ALA A 82 -0.93 18.59 -12.88
N ALA A 83 -1.27 19.89 -12.92
CA ALA A 83 -1.45 20.62 -14.18
C ALA A 83 -0.16 20.86 -14.97
N ARG A 84 1.02 20.73 -14.35
CA ARG A 84 2.34 20.75 -15.01
C ARG A 84 2.67 19.35 -15.56
N ALA A 85 2.46 18.29 -14.79
CA ALA A 85 2.61 16.91 -15.23
C ALA A 85 1.73 16.60 -16.45
N ARG A 86 0.45 16.97 -16.40
CA ARG A 86 -0.49 16.88 -17.54
C ARG A 86 0.01 17.67 -18.76
N ARG A 87 0.55 18.88 -18.57
CA ARG A 87 1.14 19.67 -19.68
C ARG A 87 2.37 19.00 -20.27
N ILE A 88 3.23 18.39 -19.46
CA ILE A 88 4.40 17.64 -19.94
C ILE A 88 3.93 16.43 -20.78
N GLN A 89 2.94 15.67 -20.30
CA GLN A 89 2.35 14.56 -21.08
C GLN A 89 1.71 15.05 -22.39
N GLU A 90 0.96 16.16 -22.36
CA GLU A 90 0.39 16.77 -23.57
C GLU A 90 1.46 17.28 -24.56
N GLU A 91 2.53 17.89 -24.06
CA GLU A 91 3.64 18.42 -24.86
C GLU A 91 4.47 17.28 -25.46
N ASP A 92 4.69 16.19 -24.72
CA ASP A 92 5.36 15.00 -25.23
C ASP A 92 4.50 14.27 -26.27
N PHE A 93 3.19 14.10 -26.03
CA PHE A 93 2.25 13.61 -27.04
C PHE A 93 2.25 14.47 -28.31
N LYS A 94 2.28 15.82 -28.19
CA LYS A 94 2.38 16.74 -29.34
C LYS A 94 3.72 16.63 -30.06
N LYS A 95 4.83 16.46 -29.33
CA LYS A 95 6.19 16.31 -29.86
C LYS A 95 6.40 14.99 -30.59
N HIS A 96 5.82 13.92 -30.08
CA HIS A 96 5.86 12.56 -30.65
C HIS A 96 4.60 12.21 -31.44
N GLN A 97 3.75 13.19 -31.75
CA GLN A 97 2.43 12.99 -32.37
C GLN A 97 2.53 12.22 -33.68
N SER A 98 3.55 12.48 -34.51
CA SER A 98 3.76 11.73 -35.75
C SER A 98 3.99 10.24 -35.51
N THR A 99 4.67 9.88 -34.43
CA THR A 99 4.98 8.49 -34.06
C THR A 99 3.73 7.80 -33.53
N TYR A 100 2.99 8.45 -32.62
CA TYR A 100 1.69 7.96 -32.14
C TYR A 100 0.68 7.78 -33.29
N LEU A 101 0.54 8.79 -34.16
CA LEU A 101 -0.35 8.72 -35.32
C LEU A 101 0.10 7.67 -36.33
N SER A 102 1.41 7.41 -36.49
CA SER A 102 1.89 6.32 -37.35
C SER A 102 1.64 4.94 -36.77
N ALA A 103 1.83 4.75 -35.46
CA ALA A 103 1.61 3.45 -34.80
C ALA A 103 0.16 2.97 -34.91
N ILE A 104 -0.79 3.91 -34.92
CA ILE A 104 -2.23 3.62 -35.08
C ILE A 104 -2.74 3.88 -36.51
N ALA A 105 -1.87 4.21 -37.47
CA ALA A 105 -2.27 4.62 -38.83
C ALA A 105 -2.90 3.48 -39.64
N ASP A 106 -2.45 2.25 -39.40
CA ASP A 106 -2.80 1.07 -40.19
C ASP A 106 -3.83 0.15 -39.50
N VAL A 107 -4.22 0.47 -38.26
CA VAL A 107 -5.26 -0.24 -37.48
C VAL A 107 -6.65 0.00 -38.10
N GLU A 108 -7.53 -1.00 -38.05
CA GLU A 108 -8.88 -0.90 -38.61
C GLU A 108 -9.77 0.10 -37.84
N ASP A 109 -10.69 0.76 -38.56
CA ASP A 109 -11.61 1.72 -37.95
C ASP A 109 -12.74 0.97 -37.21
N ALA A 110 -12.96 1.27 -35.93
CA ALA A 110 -14.07 0.70 -35.16
C ALA A 110 -15.43 1.00 -35.84
N PRO A 111 -16.24 -0.04 -36.15
CA PRO A 111 -17.42 0.11 -37.00
C PRO A 111 -18.50 1.04 -36.44
N GLU A 112 -19.44 1.41 -37.31
CA GLU A 112 -20.46 2.43 -37.02
C GLU A 112 -21.66 1.91 -36.19
N ASN A 113 -21.82 0.59 -36.07
CA ASN A 113 -22.93 -0.03 -35.33
C ASN A 113 -22.61 -0.13 -33.82
N ALA A 114 -23.60 0.22 -32.99
CA ALA A 114 -23.52 0.08 -31.53
C ALA A 114 -23.41 -1.38 -31.03
N GLU A 115 -23.69 -2.36 -31.88
CA GLU A 115 -23.58 -3.79 -31.56
C GLU A 115 -22.13 -4.26 -31.34
N TYR A 116 -21.12 -3.52 -31.82
CA TYR A 116 -19.70 -3.86 -31.60
C TYR A 116 -19.23 -3.60 -30.15
N LEU A 117 -20.05 -2.95 -29.33
CA LEU A 117 -19.85 -2.83 -27.88
C LEU A 117 -20.48 -4.00 -27.10
N ASN A 118 -21.33 -4.81 -27.76
CA ASN A 118 -22.14 -5.85 -27.13
C ASN A 118 -21.98 -7.22 -27.81
N SER A 119 -21.01 -7.40 -28.70
CA SER A 119 -20.71 -8.71 -29.30
C SER A 119 -19.80 -9.49 -28.37
N GLU A 120 -20.38 -10.43 -27.61
CA GLU A 120 -19.65 -11.51 -26.94
C GLU A 120 -18.89 -12.32 -28.00
N SER A 121 -17.61 -11.98 -28.17
CA SER A 121 -16.63 -12.90 -28.75
C SER A 121 -16.06 -13.69 -27.57
N SER A 122 -16.28 -15.00 -27.57
CA SER A 122 -15.84 -15.90 -26.51
C SER A 122 -14.31 -15.97 -26.42
N GLY A 123 -13.77 -15.79 -25.21
CA GLY A 123 -12.34 -15.90 -24.89
C GLY A 123 -11.70 -14.54 -24.66
N ASP A 124 -11.12 -14.37 -23.48
CA ASP A 124 -10.37 -13.18 -23.08
C ASP A 124 -9.07 -13.09 -23.89
N ASP A 125 -9.13 -12.30 -24.96
CA ASP A 125 -7.96 -11.90 -25.71
C ASP A 125 -7.57 -10.47 -25.29
N LEU A 126 -6.53 -10.38 -24.46
CA LEU A 126 -5.92 -9.11 -24.05
C LEU A 126 -5.56 -8.24 -25.27
N PHE A 127 -5.17 -8.85 -26.39
CA PHE A 127 -4.91 -8.12 -27.63
C PHE A 127 -6.21 -7.62 -28.28
N GLY A 128 -7.31 -8.35 -28.15
CA GLY A 128 -8.64 -7.90 -28.59
C GLY A 128 -9.17 -6.70 -27.79
N GLU A 129 -8.91 -6.64 -26.48
CA GLU A 129 -9.21 -5.48 -25.62
C GLU A 129 -8.37 -4.26 -26.01
N ILE A 130 -7.05 -4.46 -26.19
CA ILE A 130 -6.11 -3.44 -26.65
C ILE A 130 -6.51 -2.93 -28.05
N ASP A 131 -6.89 -3.81 -28.97
CA ASP A 131 -7.34 -3.45 -30.32
C ASP A 131 -8.66 -2.67 -30.30
N LYS A 132 -9.63 -3.02 -29.44
CA LYS A 132 -10.85 -2.21 -29.20
C LYS A 132 -10.46 -0.80 -28.73
N ALA A 133 -9.57 -0.69 -27.75
CA ALA A 133 -9.13 0.60 -27.19
C ALA A 133 -8.39 1.46 -28.23
N ILE A 134 -7.48 0.86 -29.01
CA ILE A 134 -6.76 1.53 -30.09
C ILE A 134 -7.73 1.95 -31.20
N ALA A 135 -8.69 1.11 -31.60
CA ALA A 135 -9.68 1.45 -32.62
C ALA A 135 -10.63 2.57 -32.16
N LEU A 136 -11.00 2.62 -30.87
CA LEU A 136 -11.75 3.73 -30.27
C LEU A 136 -10.93 5.04 -30.26
N LYS A 137 -9.64 4.99 -29.87
CA LYS A 137 -8.74 6.16 -29.91
C LYS A 137 -8.50 6.65 -31.34
N ARG A 138 -8.34 5.73 -32.29
CA ARG A 138 -8.24 6.04 -33.72
C ARG A 138 -9.51 6.75 -34.22
N LYS A 139 -10.70 6.24 -33.86
CA LYS A 139 -12.00 6.88 -34.18
C LYS A 139 -12.12 8.29 -33.59
N GLU A 140 -11.56 8.52 -32.40
CA GLU A 140 -11.44 9.85 -31.80
C GLU A 140 -10.54 10.78 -32.65
N PHE A 141 -9.35 10.32 -33.05
CA PHE A 141 -8.43 11.10 -33.89
C PHE A 141 -8.93 11.35 -35.31
N VAL A 142 -9.68 10.41 -35.91
CA VAL A 142 -10.39 10.63 -37.19
C VAL A 142 -11.47 11.72 -37.02
N LYS A 143 -12.23 11.70 -35.92
CA LYS A 143 -13.23 12.74 -35.60
C LYS A 143 -12.60 14.11 -35.33
N GLN A 144 -11.39 14.14 -34.77
CA GLN A 144 -10.58 15.36 -34.59
C GLN A 144 -9.87 15.81 -35.88
N GLY A 145 -9.93 15.04 -36.98
CA GLY A 145 -9.30 15.35 -38.26
C GLY A 145 -7.78 15.11 -38.32
N LEU A 146 -7.22 14.39 -37.35
CA LEU A 146 -5.80 14.05 -37.25
C LEU A 146 -5.44 12.80 -38.06
N LEU A 147 -6.41 11.92 -38.31
CA LEU A 147 -6.29 10.75 -39.20
C LEU A 147 -7.38 10.79 -40.28
N LYS A 148 -7.12 10.09 -41.40
CA LYS A 148 -8.15 9.82 -42.41
C LYS A 148 -8.84 8.49 -42.08
N PRO A 149 -10.15 8.36 -42.30
CA PRO A 149 -10.83 7.08 -42.19
C PRO A 149 -10.28 6.10 -43.23
N ASN A 150 -10.15 4.83 -42.85
CA ASN A 150 -9.75 3.75 -43.72
C ASN A 150 -10.91 3.36 -44.66
N PRO A 151 -10.62 2.83 -45.87
CA PRO A 151 -11.66 2.38 -46.79
C PRO A 151 -12.42 1.19 -46.19
N LYS A 152 -13.75 1.27 -46.14
CA LYS A 152 -14.60 0.15 -45.68
C LYS A 152 -14.37 -1.07 -46.60
N LYS A 153 -13.92 -2.19 -46.03
CA LYS A 153 -13.98 -3.50 -46.71
C LYS A 153 -15.45 -3.80 -47.03
N GLU A 154 -15.78 -4.02 -48.31
CA GLU A 154 -17.12 -4.43 -48.70
C GLU A 154 -17.36 -5.87 -48.21
N LYS A 155 -18.45 -6.11 -47.47
CA LYS A 155 -18.82 -7.46 -47.03
C LYS A 155 -19.22 -8.30 -48.24
N VAL A 156 -18.40 -9.29 -48.61
CA VAL A 156 -18.85 -10.42 -49.43
C VAL A 156 -19.91 -11.18 -48.61
N GLY A 157 -21.02 -11.53 -49.25
CA GLY A 157 -22.21 -12.00 -48.55
C GLY A 157 -22.11 -13.45 -48.08
N GLU A 158 -22.62 -13.72 -46.87
CA GLU A 158 -22.90 -15.07 -46.37
C GLU A 158 -24.01 -15.75 -47.21
N LYS A 159 -23.63 -16.36 -48.33
CA LYS A 159 -24.28 -17.49 -49.02
C LYS A 159 -23.63 -17.67 -50.39
N ASP A 160 -22.74 -18.66 -50.47
CA ASP A 160 -22.48 -19.55 -51.62
C ASP A 160 -21.02 -20.04 -51.54
N GLU A 161 -20.72 -20.97 -50.62
CA GLU A 161 -19.53 -21.83 -50.67
C GLU A 161 -19.69 -23.04 -49.73
N LEU A 162 -20.67 -23.89 -50.07
CA LEU A 162 -20.85 -25.23 -49.52
C LEU A 162 -21.04 -26.23 -50.67
N GLU A 163 -20.10 -26.23 -51.63
CA GLU A 163 -19.88 -27.29 -52.64
C GLU A 163 -18.62 -26.90 -53.47
N GLY A 164 -17.47 -27.54 -53.20
CA GLY A 164 -16.22 -27.18 -53.89
C GLY A 164 -14.93 -27.66 -53.22
N ILE A 165 -14.86 -28.94 -52.82
CA ILE A 165 -13.55 -29.55 -52.52
C ILE A 165 -12.97 -30.02 -53.86
N ASP A 166 -12.03 -29.25 -54.41
CA ASP A 166 -11.12 -29.70 -55.47
C ASP A 166 -9.67 -29.46 -55.05
N GLU A 167 -8.83 -30.36 -55.53
CA GLU A 167 -7.48 -30.70 -55.11
C GLU A 167 -6.49 -29.51 -55.00
N LEU A 168 -5.74 -29.43 -53.88
CA LEU A 168 -4.61 -28.50 -53.73
C LEU A 168 -3.44 -28.94 -54.63
N GLU A 169 -2.95 -28.01 -55.46
CA GLU A 169 -1.73 -28.21 -56.26
C GLU A 169 -0.44 -28.13 -55.41
N THR A 170 0.65 -28.70 -55.92
CA THR A 170 1.75 -29.26 -55.11
C THR A 170 2.99 -28.37 -54.96
N GLU A 171 2.85 -27.04 -54.91
CA GLU A 171 4.01 -26.11 -54.85
C GLU A 171 4.10 -25.17 -53.63
N GLU A 172 3.19 -25.24 -52.64
CA GLU A 172 3.27 -24.44 -51.38
C GLU A 172 3.65 -25.26 -50.12
N VAL A 173 4.32 -26.41 -50.29
CA VAL A 173 4.85 -27.24 -49.18
C VAL A 173 6.35 -27.01 -48.95
N ALA A 174 7.00 -26.13 -49.74
CA ALA A 174 8.47 -26.00 -49.76
C ALA A 174 9.09 -25.23 -48.59
N ASP A 175 8.34 -24.35 -47.91
CA ASP A 175 8.90 -23.40 -46.93
C ASP A 175 8.74 -23.85 -45.46
N LEU A 176 8.20 -25.05 -45.20
CA LEU A 176 7.97 -25.57 -43.83
C LEU A 176 8.98 -26.64 -43.36
N GLU A 177 9.76 -27.24 -44.27
CA GLU A 177 10.84 -28.17 -43.89
C GLU A 177 12.14 -27.43 -43.51
N GLU A 178 12.46 -26.30 -44.16
CA GLU A 178 13.68 -25.51 -43.88
C GLU A 178 13.68 -24.85 -42.48
N ILE A 179 12.49 -24.58 -41.91
CA ILE A 179 12.34 -24.01 -40.56
C ILE A 179 12.63 -25.05 -39.45
N ASN A 180 12.41 -26.34 -39.72
CA ASN A 180 12.62 -27.41 -38.74
C ASN A 180 14.08 -27.89 -38.67
N GLU A 181 14.87 -27.81 -39.76
CA GLU A 181 16.30 -28.16 -39.73
C GLU A 181 17.14 -27.17 -38.91
N LEU A 182 16.69 -25.92 -38.72
CA LEU A 182 17.42 -24.88 -37.98
C LEU A 182 17.24 -24.91 -36.45
N ARG A 183 16.43 -25.81 -35.90
CA ARG A 183 16.31 -26.02 -34.43
C ARG A 183 16.95 -27.34 -33.93
N GLY A 184 17.64 -28.08 -34.80
CA GLY A 184 18.05 -29.47 -34.55
C GLY A 184 19.56 -29.74 -34.44
N LEU A 185 20.40 -28.80 -34.00
CA LEU A 185 21.87 -29.00 -33.95
C LEU A 185 22.55 -28.44 -32.69
N THR A 186 22.68 -29.27 -31.65
CA THR A 186 23.93 -29.47 -30.87
C THR A 186 23.81 -30.71 -29.97
N VAL A 187 23.99 -31.90 -30.54
CA VAL A 187 24.53 -33.06 -29.84
C VAL A 187 25.54 -33.70 -30.78
N ILE A 188 26.83 -33.59 -30.46
CA ILE A 188 27.89 -34.36 -31.12
C ILE A 188 28.68 -35.06 -30.02
N SER A 189 28.77 -36.38 -30.20
CA SER A 189 29.49 -37.34 -29.37
C SER A 189 31.01 -37.21 -29.51
N GLU A 190 31.73 -37.46 -28.42
CA GLU A 190 33.11 -37.95 -28.46
C GLU A 190 33.14 -39.34 -27.80
N ASP A 191 33.44 -40.37 -28.60
CA ASP A 191 33.85 -41.70 -28.16
C ASP A 191 35.10 -42.05 -28.98
N GLU A 192 36.30 -41.98 -28.39
CA GLU A 192 37.46 -42.75 -28.86
C GLU A 192 38.48 -42.97 -27.72
N GLU A 193 38.51 -44.23 -27.25
CA GLU A 193 39.61 -45.01 -26.66
C GLU A 193 40.75 -44.32 -25.87
N VAL A 194 40.83 -44.64 -24.56
CA VAL A 194 42.10 -44.73 -23.81
C VAL A 194 42.08 -46.01 -22.96
N GLU A 195 43.05 -46.90 -23.18
CA GLU A 195 43.33 -48.08 -22.33
C GLU A 195 44.32 -47.78 -21.18
N GLU A 196 44.52 -48.78 -20.32
CA GLU A 196 45.63 -48.95 -19.35
C GLU A 196 45.57 -48.16 -18.02
N ASP A 197 44.85 -48.78 -17.07
CA ASP A 197 45.41 -49.46 -15.89
C ASP A 197 46.29 -48.76 -14.80
N GLU A 198 46.08 -49.29 -13.59
CA GLU A 198 47.01 -49.43 -12.46
C GLU A 198 47.38 -48.25 -11.52
N ASN A 199 46.82 -48.37 -10.31
CA ASN A 199 47.52 -48.50 -9.01
C ASN A 199 47.94 -47.29 -8.16
N GLU A 200 47.71 -47.48 -6.84
CA GLU A 200 48.48 -46.97 -5.68
C GLU A 200 48.56 -45.44 -5.46
N ASP A 201 48.52 -44.87 -4.25
CA ASP A 201 48.44 -45.44 -2.90
C ASP A 201 47.86 -44.38 -1.93
N GLY A 202 47.42 -44.79 -0.73
CA GLY A 202 47.20 -43.87 0.38
C GLY A 202 48.49 -43.67 1.22
N PRO A 203 48.39 -43.26 2.50
CA PRO A 203 47.34 -42.47 3.15
C PRO A 203 47.94 -41.41 4.13
N ARG A 204 47.10 -40.87 5.04
CA ARG A 204 47.42 -40.38 6.41
C ARG A 204 47.63 -38.87 6.71
N ASN A 205 46.66 -38.36 7.47
CA ASN A 205 46.80 -37.89 8.87
C ASN A 205 47.03 -36.41 9.23
N LEU A 206 46.03 -35.91 9.98
CA LEU A 206 46.10 -35.24 11.29
C LEU A 206 46.44 -33.74 11.38
N ASP A 207 45.38 -33.01 11.74
CA ASP A 207 45.26 -32.12 12.90
C ASP A 207 45.57 -30.61 12.82
N ASP A 208 44.72 -29.92 13.58
CA ASP A 208 44.77 -28.57 14.17
C ASP A 208 44.51 -27.30 13.32
N ASN A 209 43.29 -26.78 13.54
CA ASN A 209 43.00 -25.41 13.99
C ASN A 209 43.71 -24.22 13.31
N VAL A 210 42.92 -23.31 12.70
CA VAL A 210 42.90 -21.87 13.04
C VAL A 210 41.70 -21.17 12.35
N SER A 211 41.13 -20.19 13.03
CA SER A 211 40.05 -19.30 12.57
C SER A 211 40.52 -18.25 11.55
N ALA A 212 39.71 -17.94 10.53
CA ALA A 212 39.64 -16.60 9.93
C ALA A 212 38.31 -16.38 9.18
N LEU A 213 37.78 -15.15 9.29
CA LEU A 213 36.75 -14.61 8.40
C LEU A 213 37.38 -14.20 7.06
N GLY A 214 36.64 -14.27 5.96
CA GLY A 214 37.05 -13.73 4.66
C GLY A 214 35.94 -13.86 3.61
N HIS A 215 35.38 -12.73 3.18
CA HIS A 215 34.60 -12.62 1.94
C HIS A 215 35.52 -12.73 0.69
N GLU A 216 34.89 -12.76 -0.49
CA GLU A 216 35.41 -12.92 -1.87
C GLU A 216 35.04 -14.33 -2.42
N ASP A 217 34.34 -14.49 -3.56
CA ASP A 217 33.81 -13.49 -4.50
C ASP A 217 32.57 -14.03 -5.25
N GLU A 218 31.74 -13.12 -5.78
CA GLU A 218 30.84 -13.43 -6.89
C GLU A 218 31.66 -13.69 -8.16
N LEU A 219 31.39 -14.77 -8.91
CA LEU A 219 31.48 -14.86 -10.40
C LEU A 219 31.46 -16.32 -10.89
N SER A 220 30.27 -16.82 -11.29
CA SER A 220 30.11 -17.68 -12.49
C SER A 220 28.68 -18.17 -12.69
N SER A 221 27.91 -17.50 -13.56
CA SER A 221 26.97 -18.14 -14.54
C SER A 221 26.07 -17.10 -15.25
N PHE A 222 26.66 -16.14 -15.95
CA PHE A 222 25.94 -15.49 -17.04
C PHE A 222 26.01 -16.39 -18.28
N ASN A 223 24.91 -17.05 -18.64
CA ASN A 223 24.58 -17.47 -20.02
C ASN A 223 23.18 -18.13 -20.11
N SER A 224 22.13 -17.32 -20.25
CA SER A 224 21.13 -17.49 -21.30
C SER A 224 20.52 -16.12 -21.61
N PHE A 225 20.20 -15.87 -22.89
CA PHE A 225 19.55 -14.64 -23.34
C PHE A 225 18.04 -14.89 -23.40
N ASP A 226 17.37 -14.78 -22.26
CA ASP A 226 15.92 -14.52 -22.24
C ASP A 226 15.72 -13.02 -22.02
N VAL A 227 15.12 -12.38 -23.03
CA VAL A 227 14.86 -10.94 -23.03
C VAL A 227 13.42 -10.73 -22.58
N ASP A 228 13.22 -10.58 -21.26
CA ASP A 228 11.95 -10.15 -20.68
C ASP A 228 11.57 -8.76 -21.24
N PHE A 229 10.64 -8.74 -22.19
CA PHE A 229 10.10 -7.48 -22.74
C PHE A 229 9.31 -6.69 -21.68
N ASP A 230 8.76 -7.36 -20.66
CA ASP A 230 8.00 -6.74 -19.57
C ASP A 230 8.84 -5.85 -18.64
N ASN A 231 10.16 -6.06 -18.61
CA ASN A 231 11.07 -5.23 -17.81
C ASN A 231 11.43 -3.89 -18.48
N TYR A 232 11.12 -3.69 -19.77
CA TYR A 232 11.61 -2.52 -20.51
C TYR A 232 10.92 -1.19 -20.17
N GLY A 233 9.92 -1.20 -19.28
CA GLY A 233 9.30 0.00 -18.69
C GLY A 233 9.61 0.21 -17.19
N LYS A 234 10.01 -0.82 -16.45
CA LYS A 234 10.16 -0.80 -14.98
C LYS A 234 11.63 -0.72 -14.55
N VAL A 235 12.29 0.41 -14.85
CA VAL A 235 13.57 0.74 -14.18
C VAL A 235 13.29 0.92 -12.70
N LYS A 236 13.61 -0.09 -11.86
CA LYS A 236 13.53 0.01 -10.38
C LYS A 236 14.27 1.28 -9.94
N ALA A 237 13.51 2.29 -9.54
CA ALA A 237 14.08 3.61 -9.24
C ALA A 237 15.08 3.46 -8.11
N ARG A 238 16.35 3.82 -8.37
CA ARG A 238 17.43 3.63 -7.40
C ARG A 238 17.22 4.58 -6.21
N ILE A 239 16.67 4.04 -5.13
CA ILE A 239 16.44 4.76 -3.89
C ILE A 239 17.77 5.29 -3.35
N VAL A 240 17.87 6.61 -3.20
CA VAL A 240 19.05 7.26 -2.61
C VAL A 240 18.82 7.44 -1.11
N GLU A 241 19.78 6.99 -0.30
CA GLU A 241 19.77 7.23 1.15
C GLU A 241 20.26 8.66 1.45
N PRO A 242 19.41 9.56 1.98
CA PRO A 242 19.85 10.88 2.41
C PRO A 242 20.81 10.78 3.60
N LYS A 243 21.85 11.62 3.60
CA LYS A 243 22.79 11.74 4.74
C LYS A 243 22.45 12.97 5.58
N PHE A 244 22.09 12.73 6.84
CA PHE A 244 21.84 13.77 7.82
C PHE A 244 23.04 13.95 8.75
N LYS A 245 23.28 15.20 9.14
CA LYS A 245 24.23 15.57 10.19
C LYS A 245 23.86 16.92 10.78
N MET A 246 24.05 17.06 12.08
CA MET A 246 23.94 18.31 12.83
C MET A 246 24.75 18.20 14.11
N THR A 247 24.96 19.29 14.83
CA THR A 247 25.49 19.24 16.19
C THR A 247 24.39 18.95 17.21
N LEU A 248 24.77 18.39 18.37
CA LEU A 248 23.83 18.22 19.47
C LEU A 248 23.28 19.57 19.98
N ALA A 249 24.08 20.65 19.90
CA ALA A 249 23.64 22.02 20.18
C ALA A 249 22.49 22.47 19.23
N GLU A 250 22.68 22.32 17.92
CA GLU A 250 21.66 22.64 16.91
C GLU A 250 20.39 21.80 17.12
N LEU A 251 20.52 20.51 17.44
CA LEU A 251 19.37 19.63 17.66
C LEU A 251 18.49 20.10 18.82
N LEU A 252 19.09 20.50 19.95
CA LEU A 252 18.36 20.96 21.13
C LEU A 252 17.66 22.31 20.88
N ASP A 253 18.29 23.21 20.12
CA ASP A 253 17.69 24.51 19.74
C ASP A 253 16.53 24.34 18.75
N GLU A 254 16.72 23.57 17.67
CA GLU A 254 15.68 23.34 16.66
C GLU A 254 14.47 22.57 17.22
N SER A 255 14.71 21.53 18.02
CA SER A 255 13.66 20.74 18.69
C SER A 255 12.98 21.46 19.85
N LYS A 256 13.56 22.57 20.34
CA LYS A 256 13.11 23.33 21.51
C LYS A 256 13.00 22.48 22.79
N VAL A 257 13.71 21.35 22.83
CA VAL A 257 13.77 20.49 24.01
C VAL A 257 14.57 21.20 25.09
N VAL A 258 13.92 21.46 26.24
CA VAL A 258 14.58 22.10 27.39
C VAL A 258 15.16 21.00 28.29
N PRO A 259 16.49 20.84 28.36
CA PRO A 259 17.10 19.85 29.23
C PRO A 259 17.05 20.28 30.69
N VAL A 260 16.91 19.28 31.58
CA VAL A 260 17.08 19.42 33.04
C VAL A 260 18.55 19.71 33.37
N SER A 261 19.46 19.02 32.69
CA SER A 261 20.91 19.25 32.76
C SER A 261 21.61 18.69 31.52
N VAL A 262 22.83 19.18 31.27
CA VAL A 262 23.68 18.76 30.15
C VAL A 262 25.10 18.56 30.66
N PHE A 263 25.74 17.47 30.23
CA PHE A 263 27.14 17.17 30.51
C PHE A 263 27.88 16.86 29.20
N GLY A 264 29.19 17.12 29.16
CA GLY A 264 30.04 16.82 28.00
C GLY A 264 30.01 17.89 26.90
N ASN A 265 30.27 17.48 25.65
CA ASN A 265 30.45 18.38 24.51
C ASN A 265 29.19 18.48 23.63
N LEU A 266 28.51 19.64 23.66
CA LEU A 266 27.36 19.94 22.79
C LEU A 266 27.73 20.17 21.31
N GLU A 267 28.99 20.50 21.00
CA GLU A 267 29.48 20.70 19.62
C GLU A 267 29.80 19.36 18.91
N ILE A 268 29.28 18.24 19.42
CA ILE A 268 29.48 16.93 18.79
C ILE A 268 28.53 16.76 17.60
N GLU A 269 29.10 16.36 16.46
CA GLU A 269 28.32 16.00 15.27
C GLU A 269 27.63 14.64 15.51
N ILE A 270 26.32 14.61 15.30
CA ILE A 270 25.47 13.43 15.30
C ILE A 270 25.04 13.12 13.86
N THR A 271 25.09 11.85 13.47
CA THR A 271 24.79 11.38 12.10
C THR A 271 23.55 10.48 12.02
N GLY A 272 22.93 10.19 13.17
CA GLY A 272 21.65 9.49 13.27
C GLY A 272 21.07 9.62 14.68
N ILE A 273 19.88 9.06 14.89
CA ILE A 273 19.17 9.03 16.16
C ILE A 273 18.48 7.68 16.31
N GLN A 274 18.61 7.02 17.46
CA GLN A 274 18.10 5.68 17.73
C GLN A 274 17.56 5.56 19.17
N HIS A 275 16.49 4.80 19.36
CA HIS A 275 15.98 4.39 20.69
C HIS A 275 16.18 2.90 21.00
N ASP A 276 16.60 2.11 20.00
CA ASP A 276 16.87 0.68 20.13
C ASP A 276 18.38 0.46 20.00
N SER A 277 19.01 -0.09 21.03
CA SER A 277 20.46 -0.30 21.07
C SER A 277 20.94 -1.19 19.92
N ARG A 278 20.11 -2.12 19.44
CA ARG A 278 20.48 -3.15 18.46
C ARG A 278 20.77 -2.60 17.07
N VAL A 279 20.24 -1.41 16.76
CA VAL A 279 20.39 -0.72 15.47
C VAL A 279 21.25 0.55 15.54
N VAL A 280 21.85 0.85 16.71
CA VAL A 280 22.83 1.93 16.87
C VAL A 280 24.04 1.69 15.97
N THR A 281 24.48 2.76 15.32
CA THR A 281 25.70 2.85 14.51
C THR A 281 26.62 3.97 15.00
N ALA A 282 27.85 3.99 14.49
CA ALA A 282 28.85 4.96 14.91
C ALA A 282 28.49 6.40 14.49
N GLY A 283 28.27 7.28 15.47
CA GLY A 283 27.83 8.66 15.26
C GLY A 283 26.38 8.94 15.67
N ASP A 284 25.64 7.93 16.12
CA ASP A 284 24.23 8.11 16.51
C ASP A 284 24.05 8.74 17.91
N LEU A 285 22.94 9.47 18.05
CA LEU A 285 22.36 9.85 19.33
C LEU A 285 21.48 8.71 19.87
N PHE A 286 21.76 8.20 21.06
CA PHE A 286 20.92 7.18 21.71
C PHE A 286 19.92 7.81 22.68
N VAL A 287 18.64 7.46 22.57
CA VAL A 287 17.57 7.96 23.46
C VAL A 287 17.05 6.83 24.35
N CYS A 288 17.27 6.95 25.67
CA CYS A 288 16.87 5.97 26.67
C CYS A 288 15.36 6.04 26.97
N CYS A 289 14.55 5.54 26.03
CA CYS A 289 13.09 5.44 26.20
C CYS A 289 12.69 4.40 27.26
N VAL A 290 11.70 4.72 28.10
CA VAL A 290 11.15 3.78 29.07
C VAL A 290 9.92 3.10 28.45
N GLY A 291 10.03 1.80 28.16
CA GLY A 291 8.97 1.00 27.54
C GLY A 291 8.01 0.36 28.54
N ARG A 292 7.08 -0.47 28.03
CA ARG A 292 6.16 -1.27 28.85
C ARG A 292 6.82 -2.52 29.45
N GLU A 293 7.72 -3.14 28.69
CA GLU A 293 8.37 -4.41 29.03
C GLU A 293 9.78 -4.22 29.59
N THR A 294 10.52 -3.24 29.07
CA THR A 294 11.91 -2.98 29.41
C THR A 294 12.24 -1.49 29.40
N ASP A 295 13.39 -1.13 29.94
CA ASP A 295 13.87 0.23 30.12
C ASP A 295 15.14 0.46 29.28
N GLY A 296 15.09 1.42 28.36
CA GLY A 296 16.21 1.78 27.46
C GLY A 296 17.52 2.12 28.20
N HIS A 297 17.44 2.60 29.45
CA HIS A 297 18.62 2.88 30.27
C HIS A 297 19.47 1.63 30.55
N LEU A 298 18.88 0.43 30.52
CA LEU A 298 19.59 -0.85 30.73
C LEU A 298 20.50 -1.23 29.55
N TYR A 299 20.28 -0.64 28.37
CA TYR A 299 20.99 -0.99 27.13
C TYR A 299 22.05 0.04 26.72
N LEU A 300 22.31 1.05 27.56
CA LEU A 300 23.33 2.07 27.35
C LEU A 300 24.70 1.46 27.01
N THR A 301 25.13 0.44 27.75
CA THR A 301 26.42 -0.24 27.54
C THR A 301 26.50 -0.94 26.17
N GLU A 302 25.38 -1.29 25.54
CA GLU A 302 25.35 -1.83 24.17
C GLU A 302 25.42 -0.69 23.14
N ALA A 303 24.64 0.38 23.33
CA ALA A 303 24.66 1.56 22.46
C ALA A 303 26.05 2.21 22.40
N ASP A 304 26.72 2.38 23.54
CA ASP A 304 28.09 2.90 23.64
C ASP A 304 29.09 2.03 22.85
N LYS A 305 29.01 0.70 22.99
CA LYS A 305 29.85 -0.26 22.24
C LYS A 305 29.63 -0.23 20.74
N ARG A 306 28.41 0.10 20.29
CA ARG A 306 28.05 0.24 18.87
C ARG A 306 28.40 1.62 18.29
N GLY A 307 28.84 2.56 19.14
CA GLY A 307 29.38 3.84 18.73
C GLY A 307 28.42 5.02 18.86
N ALA A 308 27.43 4.94 19.76
CA ALA A 308 26.67 6.12 20.17
C ALA A 308 27.63 7.22 20.67
N VAL A 309 27.45 8.46 20.19
CA VAL A 309 28.33 9.58 20.52
C VAL A 309 27.74 10.51 21.58
N ALA A 310 26.42 10.45 21.78
CA ALA A 310 25.68 11.22 22.75
C ALA A 310 24.45 10.43 23.22
N VAL A 311 23.92 10.79 24.40
CA VAL A 311 22.80 10.11 25.05
C VAL A 311 21.75 11.12 25.53
N VAL A 312 20.47 10.79 25.37
CA VAL A 312 19.35 11.48 26.02
C VAL A 312 18.68 10.53 27.02
N ALA A 313 18.53 10.95 28.28
CA ALA A 313 18.05 10.10 29.37
C ALA A 313 17.12 10.83 30.34
N SER A 314 16.29 10.07 31.05
CA SER A 314 15.37 10.56 32.09
C SER A 314 15.71 10.09 33.50
N LYS A 315 16.71 9.22 33.65
CA LYS A 315 17.28 8.77 34.93
C LYS A 315 18.76 9.08 34.98
N GLU A 316 19.30 9.36 36.18
CA GLU A 316 20.73 9.61 36.35
C GLU A 316 21.56 8.44 35.81
N ILE A 317 22.53 8.77 34.97
CA ILE A 317 23.50 7.86 34.34
C ILE A 317 24.89 8.40 34.68
N ASP A 318 25.80 7.52 35.09
CA ASP A 318 27.22 7.87 35.16
C ASP A 318 27.85 7.75 33.76
N ILE A 319 28.04 8.88 33.08
CA ILE A 319 28.65 8.91 31.76
C ILE A 319 30.18 8.70 31.83
N GLU A 320 30.82 8.84 33.00
CA GLU A 320 32.27 8.57 33.13
C GLU A 320 32.60 7.07 33.00
N GLU A 321 31.61 6.17 33.14
CA GLU A 321 31.75 4.73 32.87
C GLU A 321 31.59 4.37 31.37
N THR A 322 31.18 5.30 30.51
CA THR A 322 31.04 5.09 29.06
C THR A 322 32.32 5.46 28.31
N LEU A 323 32.65 4.72 27.23
CA LEU A 323 33.92 4.89 26.51
C LEU A 323 33.77 5.70 25.21
N GLY A 324 32.57 5.72 24.61
CA GLY A 324 32.27 6.39 23.34
C GLY A 324 31.43 7.66 23.49
N CYS A 325 30.46 7.65 24.41
CA CYS A 325 29.54 8.77 24.63
C CYS A 325 30.26 10.00 25.20
N LYS A 326 30.18 11.14 24.49
CA LYS A 326 30.86 12.40 24.88
C LYS A 326 29.91 13.50 25.36
N ALA A 327 28.61 13.22 25.39
CA ALA A 327 27.58 14.12 25.89
C ALA A 327 26.38 13.36 26.48
N LEU A 328 25.84 13.89 27.58
CA LEU A 328 24.60 13.43 28.22
C LEU A 328 23.62 14.60 28.29
N VAL A 329 22.40 14.38 27.83
CA VAL A 329 21.28 15.31 27.94
C VAL A 329 20.24 14.69 28.86
N MET A 330 20.00 15.31 30.01
CA MET A 330 18.95 14.89 30.94
C MET A 330 17.65 15.62 30.62
N VAL A 331 16.55 14.89 30.52
CA VAL A 331 15.18 15.40 30.29
C VAL A 331 14.20 14.81 31.31
N GLU A 332 13.02 15.40 31.49
CA GLU A 332 12.01 14.85 32.41
C GLU A 332 11.40 13.54 31.90
N ASP A 333 11.09 13.45 30.60
CA ASP A 333 10.56 12.25 29.94
C ASP A 333 11.12 12.10 28.52
N THR A 334 11.91 11.05 28.31
CA THR A 334 12.52 10.70 27.02
C THR A 334 11.48 10.34 25.95
N ASN A 335 10.35 9.75 26.33
CA ASN A 335 9.29 9.41 25.38
C ASN A 335 8.59 10.67 24.83
N SER A 336 8.43 11.71 25.66
CA SER A 336 7.79 12.97 25.26
C SER A 336 8.64 13.80 24.28
N VAL A 337 9.98 13.76 24.40
CA VAL A 337 10.89 14.56 23.56
C VAL A 337 11.33 13.85 22.29
N LEU A 338 11.23 12.51 22.24
CA LEU A 338 11.67 11.70 21.10
C LEU A 338 11.10 12.18 19.75
N PRO A 339 9.79 12.50 19.59
CA PRO A 339 9.27 12.97 18.31
C PRO A 339 9.87 14.30 17.86
N ALA A 340 10.07 15.23 18.79
CA ALA A 340 10.65 16.55 18.52
C ALA A 340 12.13 16.46 18.11
N LEU A 341 12.90 15.58 18.77
CA LEU A 341 14.29 15.29 18.40
C LEU A 341 14.36 14.64 17.02
N ALA A 342 13.57 13.60 16.76
CA ALA A 342 13.55 12.92 15.47
C ALA A 342 13.15 13.86 14.32
N ALA A 343 12.06 14.61 14.47
CA ALA A 343 11.59 15.54 13.46
C ALA A 343 12.60 16.64 13.16
N SER A 344 13.30 17.16 14.16
CA SER A 344 14.33 18.18 13.97
C SER A 344 15.57 17.60 13.27
N PHE A 345 16.04 16.44 13.70
CA PHE A 345 17.17 15.74 13.06
C PHE A 345 16.94 15.46 11.57
N TYR A 346 15.73 15.02 11.21
CA TYR A 346 15.33 14.77 9.84
C TYR A 346 14.77 16.01 9.10
N ARG A 347 14.89 17.21 9.69
CA ARG A 347 14.49 18.51 9.12
C ARG A 347 13.01 18.65 8.74
N ASN A 348 12.14 18.07 9.55
CA ASN A 348 10.68 18.20 9.51
C ASN A 348 10.07 17.87 8.12
N PRO A 349 10.32 16.68 7.56
CA PRO A 349 10.02 16.35 6.17
C PRO A 349 8.55 16.49 5.78
N SER A 350 7.63 16.17 6.71
CA SER A 350 6.17 16.28 6.51
C SER A 350 5.69 17.69 6.15
N LYS A 351 6.45 18.74 6.48
CA LYS A 351 6.10 20.13 6.11
C LYS A 351 6.21 20.38 4.61
N ASN A 352 7.01 19.59 3.88
CA ASN A 352 7.34 19.81 2.46
C ASN A 352 6.63 18.86 1.49
N MET A 353 5.73 18.00 1.97
CA MET A 353 4.96 17.01 1.20
C MET A 353 3.51 17.00 1.68
N ALA A 354 2.54 16.65 0.84
CA ALA A 354 1.15 16.48 1.28
C ALA A 354 1.03 15.25 2.20
N VAL A 355 0.44 15.36 3.39
CA VAL A 355 0.31 14.21 4.31
C VAL A 355 -1.15 13.93 4.65
N ILE A 356 -1.60 12.72 4.33
CA ILE A 356 -2.97 12.24 4.52
C ILE A 356 -2.97 11.18 5.62
N GLY A 357 -3.54 11.50 6.78
CA GLY A 357 -3.67 10.58 7.91
C GLY A 357 -5.03 9.90 7.92
N ILE A 358 -5.05 8.57 7.96
CA ILE A 358 -6.28 7.77 7.98
C ILE A 358 -6.39 7.02 9.31
N THR A 359 -7.47 7.22 10.04
CA THR A 359 -7.73 6.52 11.30
C THR A 359 -9.14 5.95 11.36
N GLY A 360 -9.30 4.93 12.20
CA GLY A 360 -10.55 4.20 12.43
C GLY A 360 -10.25 2.82 12.97
N THR A 361 -11.29 2.02 13.23
CA THR A 361 -11.12 0.61 13.56
C THR A 361 -10.76 -0.16 12.29
N ASP A 362 -11.66 -0.19 11.30
CA ASP A 362 -11.49 -0.90 10.03
C ASP A 362 -11.22 0.04 8.84
N GLY A 363 -10.95 -0.53 7.66
CA GLY A 363 -10.87 0.19 6.38
C GLY A 363 -9.62 1.06 6.15
N LYS A 364 -8.78 1.29 7.17
CA LYS A 364 -7.55 2.10 7.06
C LYS A 364 -6.65 1.68 5.89
N THR A 365 -6.35 0.39 5.77
CA THR A 365 -5.47 -0.17 4.74
C THR A 365 -6.09 -0.05 3.34
N SER A 366 -7.34 -0.46 3.15
CA SER A 366 -7.96 -0.37 1.82
C SER A 366 -8.15 1.09 1.37
N THR A 367 -8.55 1.96 2.29
CA THR A 367 -8.66 3.41 2.04
C THR A 367 -7.29 4.04 1.73
N SER A 368 -6.20 3.54 2.32
CA SER A 368 -4.86 4.09 2.08
C SER A 368 -4.31 3.75 0.69
N TYR A 369 -4.58 2.54 0.19
CA TYR A 369 -4.27 2.15 -1.19
C TYR A 369 -5.14 2.93 -2.20
N LEU A 370 -6.44 3.08 -1.96
CA LEU A 370 -7.33 3.86 -2.84
C LEU A 370 -6.93 5.35 -2.94
N ILE A 371 -6.52 5.96 -1.82
CA ILE A 371 -6.01 7.34 -1.83
C ILE A 371 -4.63 7.41 -2.51
N LYS A 372 -3.77 6.40 -2.35
CA LYS A 372 -2.48 6.30 -3.08
C LYS A 372 -2.75 6.30 -4.60
N GLY A 373 -3.57 5.38 -5.09
CA GLY A 373 -3.95 5.28 -6.51
C GLY A 373 -4.54 6.58 -7.06
N MET A 374 -5.47 7.21 -6.33
CA MET A 374 -6.01 8.53 -6.69
C MET A 374 -4.92 9.61 -6.87
N TYR A 375 -3.94 9.69 -5.95
CA TYR A 375 -2.86 10.67 -6.07
C TYR A 375 -1.85 10.31 -7.20
N GLU A 376 -1.62 9.03 -7.46
CA GLU A 376 -0.80 8.57 -8.60
C GLU A 376 -1.48 8.86 -9.94
N ALA A 377 -2.80 8.65 -10.04
CA ALA A 377 -3.61 9.03 -11.20
C ALA A 377 -3.60 10.56 -11.44
N MET A 378 -3.50 11.38 -10.39
CA MET A 378 -3.27 12.83 -10.50
C MET A 378 -1.86 13.20 -11.02
N GLY A 379 -0.97 12.22 -11.20
CA GLY A 379 0.40 12.38 -11.70
C GLY A 379 1.42 12.78 -10.64
N LEU A 380 1.15 12.50 -9.36
CA LEU A 380 2.01 12.88 -8.23
C LEU A 380 2.86 11.69 -7.76
N ARG A 381 4.07 11.96 -7.29
CA ARG A 381 4.90 10.91 -6.66
C ARG A 381 4.39 10.62 -5.26
N THR A 382 3.78 9.45 -5.04
CA THR A 382 3.22 9.08 -3.72
C THR A 382 4.07 8.09 -2.93
N GLY A 383 4.11 8.27 -1.61
CA GLY A 383 4.49 7.25 -0.65
C GLY A 383 3.28 6.76 0.17
N LEU A 384 3.43 5.59 0.78
CA LEU A 384 2.43 5.00 1.66
C LEU A 384 3.11 4.41 2.91
N LEU A 385 2.59 4.70 4.10
CA LEU A 385 2.98 4.08 5.36
C LEU A 385 1.78 3.31 5.92
N GLY A 386 1.73 1.99 5.74
CA GLY A 386 0.57 1.17 6.11
C GLY A 386 0.92 -0.17 6.78
N THR A 387 -0.11 -0.96 7.11
CA THR A 387 0.06 -2.30 7.70
C THR A 387 0.78 -3.27 6.75
N VAL A 388 0.40 -3.26 5.47
CA VAL A 388 0.87 -4.25 4.50
C VAL A 388 2.33 -4.04 4.10
N ALA A 389 2.75 -2.79 3.94
CA ALA A 389 4.09 -2.39 3.53
C ALA A 389 4.28 -0.88 3.71
N TYR A 390 5.53 -0.42 3.61
CA TYR A 390 5.85 0.97 3.33
C TYR A 390 6.28 1.12 1.87
N TYR A 391 5.72 2.08 1.14
CA TYR A 391 6.14 2.43 -0.22
C TYR A 391 6.77 3.80 -0.20
N LEU A 392 8.02 3.94 -0.66
CA LEU A 392 8.67 5.25 -0.71
C LEU A 392 8.19 6.07 -1.92
N HIS A 393 8.15 5.42 -3.09
CA HIS A 393 7.62 5.96 -4.33
C HIS A 393 7.31 4.82 -5.31
N GLY A 394 6.08 4.77 -5.84
CA GLY A 394 5.63 3.72 -6.76
C GLY A 394 5.80 2.32 -6.14
N ASP A 395 6.32 1.37 -6.93
CA ASP A 395 6.52 -0.03 -6.53
C ASP A 395 7.68 -0.25 -5.51
N ASN A 396 8.33 0.81 -5.01
CA ASN A 396 9.44 0.70 -4.04
C ASN A 396 8.96 0.33 -2.63
N LYS A 397 8.62 -0.95 -2.48
CA LYS A 397 8.12 -1.61 -1.27
C LYS A 397 9.25 -1.90 -0.27
N LEU A 398 8.99 -1.60 1.00
CA LEU A 398 9.75 -2.02 2.17
C LEU A 398 8.81 -2.78 3.13
N GLU A 399 9.36 -3.67 3.93
CA GLU A 399 8.62 -4.38 4.98
C GLU A 399 8.05 -3.40 6.01
N SER A 400 6.84 -3.70 6.50
CA SER A 400 6.18 -2.92 7.56
C SER A 400 6.20 -3.72 8.88
N PRO A 401 7.11 -3.42 9.82
CA PRO A 401 7.11 -4.06 11.13
C PRO A 401 5.94 -3.59 12.02
N SER A 402 5.21 -2.55 11.63
CA SER A 402 4.01 -2.10 12.34
C SER A 402 3.16 -1.14 11.49
N THR A 403 1.83 -1.17 11.67
CA THR A 403 0.86 -0.27 11.00
C THR A 403 1.21 1.21 11.11
N THR A 404 1.82 1.63 12.22
CA THR A 404 2.27 3.01 12.41
C THR A 404 3.68 2.97 13.01
N PRO A 405 4.73 3.23 12.19
CA PRO A 405 6.12 3.18 12.67
C PRO A 405 6.37 4.14 13.83
N ASP A 406 7.47 3.92 14.58
CA ASP A 406 7.87 4.78 15.68
C ASP A 406 8.27 6.20 15.22
N ALA A 407 8.45 7.10 16.18
CA ALA A 407 8.70 8.51 15.89
C ALA A 407 10.01 8.78 15.15
N ILE A 408 11.03 7.93 15.29
CA ILE A 408 12.27 8.01 14.50
C ILE A 408 12.01 7.49 13.10
N LEU A 409 11.44 6.28 12.99
CA LEU A 409 11.27 5.61 11.71
C LEU A 409 10.29 6.36 10.78
N VAL A 410 9.21 6.94 11.30
CA VAL A 410 8.31 7.82 10.53
C VAL A 410 9.07 8.99 9.90
N GLN A 411 9.89 9.69 10.70
CA GLN A 411 10.61 10.88 10.25
C GLN A 411 11.76 10.50 9.28
N ASN A 412 12.46 9.39 9.52
CA ASN A 412 13.45 8.84 8.61
C ASN A 412 12.82 8.50 7.24
N LEU A 413 11.73 7.72 7.24
CA LEU A 413 11.05 7.31 6.01
C LEU A 413 10.49 8.51 5.25
N MET A 414 9.86 9.47 5.91
CA MET A 414 9.38 10.70 5.26
C MET A 414 10.53 11.55 4.71
N ALA A 415 11.68 11.64 5.39
CA ALA A 415 12.83 12.37 4.87
C ALA A 415 13.48 11.67 3.67
N LYS A 416 13.47 10.33 3.66
CA LYS A 416 13.89 9.49 2.53
C LYS A 416 12.93 9.62 1.34
N MET A 417 11.62 9.61 1.57
CA MET A 417 10.58 9.92 0.58
C MET A 417 10.83 11.31 -0.04
N LEU A 418 10.97 12.34 0.79
CA LEU A 418 11.22 13.71 0.32
C LEU A 418 12.48 13.82 -0.54
N HIS A 419 13.58 13.16 -0.11
CA HIS A 419 14.84 13.16 -0.85
C HIS A 419 14.74 12.47 -2.23
N ASN A 420 13.85 11.48 -2.37
CA ASN A 420 13.59 10.78 -3.63
C ASN A 420 12.42 11.44 -4.43
N GLY A 421 11.97 12.62 -4.02
CA GLY A 421 11.01 13.45 -4.75
C GLY A 421 9.54 13.10 -4.53
N THR A 422 9.20 12.36 -3.47
CA THR A 422 7.81 12.07 -3.09
C THR A 422 7.08 13.36 -2.69
N GLU A 423 5.96 13.65 -3.35
CA GLU A 423 5.16 14.87 -3.20
C GLU A 423 3.98 14.70 -2.24
N ALA A 424 3.46 13.47 -2.09
CA ALA A 424 2.36 13.14 -1.20
C ALA A 424 2.62 11.81 -0.45
N VAL A 425 2.17 11.72 0.80
CA VAL A 425 2.29 10.51 1.63
C VAL A 425 0.95 10.20 2.28
N VAL A 426 0.45 8.99 2.03
CA VAL A 426 -0.71 8.42 2.71
C VAL A 426 -0.22 7.62 3.91
N MET A 427 -0.86 7.76 5.06
CA MET A 427 -0.40 7.16 6.31
C MET A 427 -1.56 6.54 7.11
N GLU A 428 -1.41 5.27 7.47
CA GLU A 428 -2.29 4.59 8.42
C GLU A 428 -1.93 5.01 9.86
N VAL A 429 -2.87 5.69 10.50
CA VAL A 429 -2.70 6.30 11.81
C VAL A 429 -3.49 5.47 12.84
N SER A 430 -2.83 4.47 13.41
CA SER A 430 -3.39 3.62 14.47
C SER A 430 -3.64 4.40 15.78
N SER A 431 -4.62 3.97 16.57
CA SER A 431 -4.89 4.59 17.88
C SER A 431 -3.77 4.33 18.88
N ASP A 432 -3.00 3.24 18.77
CA ASP A 432 -1.79 3.01 19.55
C ASP A 432 -0.68 4.01 19.17
N GLY A 433 -0.43 4.21 17.87
CA GLY A 433 0.53 5.19 17.39
C GLY A 433 0.22 6.63 17.83
N LEU A 434 -1.06 7.01 17.80
CA LEU A 434 -1.52 8.30 18.35
C LEU A 434 -1.42 8.34 19.88
N ALA A 435 -1.79 7.29 20.60
CA ALA A 435 -1.70 7.25 22.06
C ALA A 435 -0.25 7.46 22.52
N ARG A 436 0.71 6.77 21.89
CA ARG A 436 2.16 6.85 22.17
C ARG A 436 2.89 8.05 21.55
N GLY A 437 2.19 8.93 20.81
CA GLY A 437 2.80 10.12 20.20
C GLY A 437 3.76 9.85 19.02
N ARG A 438 3.70 8.66 18.40
CA ARG A 438 4.56 8.32 17.24
C ARG A 438 4.43 9.31 16.08
N CYS A 439 3.23 9.87 15.93
CA CYS A 439 2.89 10.85 14.88
C CYS A 439 2.95 12.30 15.39
N ASP A 440 3.51 12.59 16.58
CA ASP A 440 3.27 13.90 17.20
C ASP A 440 3.99 15.08 16.52
N GLU A 441 4.97 14.81 15.66
CA GLU A 441 5.62 15.80 14.79
C GLU A 441 5.38 15.51 13.29
N VAL A 442 4.26 14.85 12.97
CA VAL A 442 3.75 14.73 11.60
C VAL A 442 2.75 15.85 11.33
N ASP A 443 3.03 16.63 10.29
CA ASP A 443 2.28 17.81 9.88
C ASP A 443 1.21 17.45 8.84
N PHE A 444 0.13 16.81 9.31
CA PHE A 444 -0.98 16.34 8.48
C PHE A 444 -1.76 17.47 7.80
N ASP A 445 -2.07 17.31 6.52
CA ASP A 445 -2.97 18.19 5.76
C ASP A 445 -4.41 17.69 5.76
N ILE A 446 -4.61 16.37 5.81
CA ILE A 446 -5.94 15.75 5.73
C ILE A 446 -6.07 14.70 6.84
N ALA A 447 -7.18 14.75 7.57
CA ALA A 447 -7.57 13.73 8.55
C ALA A 447 -8.81 12.97 8.04
N VAL A 448 -8.69 11.65 7.86
CA VAL A 448 -9.76 10.75 7.42
C VAL A 448 -10.21 9.85 8.58
N PHE A 449 -11.52 9.75 8.81
CA PHE A 449 -12.14 8.87 9.80
C PHE A 449 -13.07 7.87 9.12
N THR A 450 -12.75 6.58 9.20
CA THR A 450 -13.53 5.50 8.58
C THR A 450 -14.67 5.02 9.47
N ASN A 451 -14.38 4.57 10.70
CA ASN A 451 -15.34 4.10 11.69
C ASN A 451 -14.70 3.91 13.08
N LEU A 452 -15.53 3.66 14.10
CA LEU A 452 -15.16 3.31 15.46
C LEU A 452 -16.05 2.18 16.01
N THR A 453 -15.72 0.93 15.67
CA THR A 453 -16.28 -0.28 16.30
C THR A 453 -15.45 -0.70 17.52
N SER A 454 -16.06 -1.49 18.41
CA SER A 454 -15.52 -1.92 19.72
C SER A 454 -14.44 -3.02 19.64
N ASP A 455 -13.44 -2.85 18.78
CA ASP A 455 -12.26 -3.72 18.73
C ASP A 455 -11.08 -3.10 19.52
N HIS A 456 -10.19 -3.95 20.03
CA HIS A 456 -8.96 -3.59 20.77
C HIS A 456 -9.12 -3.02 22.20
N LEU A 457 -10.21 -3.34 22.91
CA LEU A 457 -10.41 -2.96 24.33
C LEU A 457 -9.27 -3.46 25.25
N ASP A 458 -8.55 -4.52 24.87
CA ASP A 458 -7.43 -5.08 25.65
C ASP A 458 -6.21 -4.13 25.73
N PHE A 459 -6.09 -3.16 24.82
CA PHE A 459 -4.97 -2.21 24.76
C PHE A 459 -5.31 -0.79 25.20
N GLN A 460 -6.58 -0.38 25.11
CA GLN A 460 -7.07 0.97 25.44
C GLN A 460 -8.31 0.79 26.33
N GLY A 461 -8.17 1.13 27.62
CA GLY A 461 -8.95 0.52 28.69
C GLY A 461 -10.44 0.89 28.71
N SER A 462 -10.81 1.95 27.99
CA SER A 462 -12.21 2.27 27.71
C SER A 462 -12.39 2.73 26.25
N GLU A 463 -13.62 2.56 25.75
CA GLU A 463 -14.04 3.06 24.43
C GLU A 463 -13.83 4.59 24.31
N GLU A 464 -13.96 5.34 25.42
CA GLU A 464 -13.68 6.77 25.46
C GLU A 464 -12.19 7.07 25.23
N GLU A 465 -11.28 6.32 25.87
CA GLU A 465 -9.83 6.43 25.62
C GLU A 465 -9.48 6.08 24.16
N TYR A 466 -10.11 5.03 23.61
CA TYR A 466 -9.90 4.60 22.22
C TYR A 466 -10.36 5.66 21.21
N ARG A 467 -11.53 6.26 21.43
CA ARG A 467 -12.06 7.39 20.66
C ARG A 467 -11.18 8.64 20.78
N ASP A 468 -10.80 9.00 22.01
CA ASP A 468 -10.01 10.21 22.30
C ASP A 468 -8.57 10.11 21.78
N ALA A 469 -8.00 8.90 21.71
CA ALA A 469 -6.73 8.63 21.04
C ALA A 469 -6.81 8.95 19.55
N LYS A 470 -7.82 8.42 18.81
CA LYS A 470 -8.02 8.73 17.39
C LYS A 470 -8.27 10.23 17.15
N ALA A 471 -8.97 10.90 18.08
CA ALA A 471 -9.22 12.34 17.99
C ALA A 471 -7.96 13.22 18.02
N LYS A 472 -6.79 12.72 18.49
CA LYS A 472 -5.52 13.45 18.40
C LYS A 472 -5.18 13.89 16.96
N LEU A 473 -5.53 13.08 15.95
CA LEU A 473 -5.35 13.43 14.55
C LEU A 473 -6.21 14.63 14.15
N PHE A 474 -7.51 14.61 14.48
CA PHE A 474 -8.44 15.68 14.16
C PHE A 474 -8.20 16.98 14.96
N LYS A 475 -7.68 16.88 16.19
CA LYS A 475 -7.27 18.04 17.00
C LYS A 475 -6.17 18.88 16.33
N ARG A 476 -5.37 18.29 15.44
CA ARG A 476 -4.33 18.98 14.64
C ARG A 476 -4.90 19.76 13.46
N MET A 477 -6.14 19.50 13.06
CA MET A 477 -6.81 20.19 11.95
C MET A 477 -7.24 21.61 12.39
N VAL A 478 -6.30 22.55 12.37
CA VAL A 478 -6.50 23.94 12.85
C VAL A 478 -6.60 25.04 11.78
N ASP A 479 -5.96 24.87 10.61
CA ASP A 479 -5.89 25.87 9.54
C ASP A 479 -6.98 25.64 8.47
N PRO A 480 -7.97 26.54 8.29
CA PRO A 480 -9.03 26.37 7.29
C PRO A 480 -8.58 26.42 5.83
N ASP A 481 -7.53 27.18 5.52
CA ASP A 481 -7.04 27.35 4.15
C ASP A 481 -6.25 26.11 3.71
N ARG A 482 -5.57 25.45 4.67
CA ARG A 482 -4.69 24.30 4.45
C ARG A 482 -5.30 22.94 4.77
N HIS A 483 -6.08 22.79 5.84
CA HIS A 483 -6.47 21.46 6.35
C HIS A 483 -7.84 21.00 5.87
N ARG A 484 -8.07 19.68 5.83
CA ARG A 484 -9.37 19.07 5.52
C ARG A 484 -9.71 17.94 6.48
N LYS A 485 -10.99 17.78 6.80
CA LYS A 485 -11.53 16.63 7.52
C LYS A 485 -12.40 15.81 6.58
N VAL A 486 -12.21 14.49 6.53
CA VAL A 486 -13.05 13.56 5.78
C VAL A 486 -13.62 12.54 6.76
N ILE A 487 -14.95 12.47 6.87
CA ILE A 487 -15.61 11.80 8.00
C ILE A 487 -16.80 10.97 7.51
N ASN A 488 -16.81 9.69 7.88
CA ASN A 488 -18.00 8.83 7.74
C ASN A 488 -19.09 9.31 8.70
N ILE A 489 -20.28 9.66 8.20
CA ILE A 489 -21.42 10.12 9.01
C ILE A 489 -22.50 9.06 9.26
N ASP A 490 -22.28 7.81 8.83
CA ASP A 490 -23.04 6.66 9.32
C ASP A 490 -22.52 6.18 10.69
N ASP A 491 -21.29 6.55 11.07
CA ASP A 491 -20.73 6.26 12.40
C ASP A 491 -21.29 7.20 13.48
N PRO A 492 -21.77 6.68 14.63
CA PRO A 492 -22.36 7.50 15.69
C PRO A 492 -21.37 8.49 16.35
N ASN A 493 -20.06 8.29 16.21
CA ASN A 493 -19.02 9.19 16.72
C ASN A 493 -18.70 10.34 15.78
N ALA A 494 -19.25 10.38 14.55
CA ALA A 494 -18.97 11.44 13.58
C ALA A 494 -19.12 12.87 14.14
N PRO A 495 -20.17 13.23 14.93
CA PRO A 495 -20.29 14.57 15.51
C PRO A 495 -19.14 14.93 16.46
N PHE A 496 -18.58 13.94 17.16
CA PHE A 496 -17.44 14.14 18.05
C PHE A 496 -16.15 14.45 17.26
N PHE A 497 -15.90 13.72 16.15
CA PHE A 497 -14.74 13.96 15.29
C PHE A 497 -14.84 15.28 14.50
N ILE A 498 -16.03 15.63 13.99
CA ILE A 498 -16.31 16.93 13.36
C ILE A 498 -15.94 18.08 14.32
N GLY A 499 -16.30 17.94 15.60
CA GLY A 499 -16.07 18.93 16.66
C GLY A 499 -14.62 19.06 17.16
N GLN A 500 -13.68 18.22 16.70
CA GLN A 500 -12.26 18.34 17.09
C GLN A 500 -11.52 19.37 16.21
N GLY A 501 -10.48 20.00 16.76
CA GLY A 501 -9.67 20.99 16.05
C GLY A 501 -10.44 22.31 15.84
N ASN A 502 -10.19 22.98 14.73
CA ASN A 502 -10.94 24.19 14.35
C ASN A 502 -12.23 23.81 13.62
N LEU A 503 -13.35 24.47 13.94
CA LEU A 503 -14.66 24.26 13.31
C LEU A 503 -14.77 24.91 11.92
N ASP A 504 -13.94 25.92 11.63
CA ASP A 504 -13.90 26.59 10.32
C ASP A 504 -13.16 25.76 9.26
N VAL A 505 -12.46 24.68 9.66
CA VAL A 505 -11.80 23.75 8.73
C VAL A 505 -12.85 22.98 7.92
N PRO A 506 -12.78 23.02 6.58
CA PRO A 506 -13.75 22.31 5.74
C PRO A 506 -13.82 20.81 6.03
N VAL A 507 -15.05 20.33 6.16
CA VAL A 507 -15.40 18.92 6.31
C VAL A 507 -16.05 18.44 5.02
N VAL A 508 -15.60 17.30 4.50
CA VAL A 508 -16.34 16.54 3.49
C VAL A 508 -16.85 15.28 4.16
N THR A 509 -18.16 15.05 4.06
CA THR A 509 -18.83 13.91 4.68
C THR A 509 -19.07 12.81 3.66
N PHE A 510 -18.91 11.56 4.08
CA PHE A 510 -19.30 10.41 3.28
C PHE A 510 -20.20 9.46 4.08
N ALA A 511 -21.04 8.72 3.37
CA ALA A 511 -21.95 7.73 3.94
C ALA A 511 -22.45 6.75 2.88
N MET A 512 -22.69 5.50 3.26
CA MET A 512 -23.42 4.54 2.44
C MET A 512 -24.94 4.70 2.64
N GLU A 513 -25.38 4.86 3.89
CA GLU A 513 -26.81 4.93 4.26
C GLU A 513 -27.34 6.36 4.27
N ASN A 514 -26.66 7.27 4.97
CA ASN A 514 -27.10 8.65 5.17
C ASN A 514 -26.91 9.54 3.93
N LYS A 515 -27.94 9.60 3.08
CA LYS A 515 -27.96 10.42 1.84
C LYS A 515 -27.87 11.95 2.03
N ASN A 516 -27.69 12.43 3.26
CA ASN A 516 -27.33 13.83 3.52
C ASN A 516 -25.81 14.07 3.46
N ALA A 517 -24.99 13.02 3.35
CA ALA A 517 -23.55 13.15 3.14
C ALA A 517 -23.23 13.78 1.78
N ASP A 518 -22.12 14.51 1.70
CA ASP A 518 -21.63 15.10 0.46
C ASP A 518 -21.34 14.03 -0.61
N VAL A 519 -20.72 12.92 -0.17
CA VAL A 519 -20.36 11.76 -0.99
C VAL A 519 -21.14 10.53 -0.55
N HIS A 520 -22.02 10.01 -1.43
CA HIS A 520 -22.86 8.84 -1.11
C HIS A 520 -23.25 8.06 -2.37
N PRO A 521 -23.54 6.74 -2.28
CA PRO A 521 -23.91 5.94 -3.43
C PRO A 521 -25.38 6.18 -3.79
N LEU A 522 -25.65 6.37 -5.08
CA LEU A 522 -26.99 6.41 -5.69
C LEU A 522 -27.50 5.00 -6.01
N LYS A 523 -26.61 4.16 -6.53
CA LYS A 523 -26.81 2.75 -6.86
C LYS A 523 -25.47 2.03 -6.67
N TYR A 524 -25.51 0.75 -6.29
CA TYR A 524 -24.37 -0.15 -6.40
C TYR A 524 -24.87 -1.56 -6.77
N GLU A 525 -24.00 -2.34 -7.40
CA GLU A 525 -24.18 -3.76 -7.65
C GLU A 525 -22.92 -4.49 -7.18
N LEU A 526 -23.12 -5.68 -6.59
CA LEU A 526 -22.06 -6.52 -6.04
C LEU A 526 -22.11 -7.84 -6.80
N SER A 527 -20.95 -8.36 -7.17
CA SER A 527 -20.79 -9.69 -7.76
C SER A 527 -19.62 -10.43 -7.07
N LEU A 528 -19.28 -11.61 -7.59
CA LEU A 528 -18.13 -12.38 -7.10
C LEU A 528 -16.77 -11.82 -7.59
N PHE A 529 -16.77 -10.97 -8.63
CA PHE A 529 -15.56 -10.53 -9.34
C PHE A 529 -15.42 -8.99 -9.42
N GLU A 530 -16.52 -8.25 -9.35
CA GLU A 530 -16.54 -6.79 -9.46
C GLU A 530 -17.58 -6.13 -8.53
N THR A 531 -17.23 -4.95 -8.01
CA THR A 531 -18.15 -3.98 -7.39
C THR A 531 -18.37 -2.80 -8.35
N GLN A 532 -19.61 -2.56 -8.77
CA GLN A 532 -19.99 -1.37 -9.53
C GLN A 532 -20.72 -0.37 -8.63
N VAL A 533 -20.33 0.91 -8.64
CA VAL A 533 -20.96 1.95 -7.82
C VAL A 533 -21.13 3.29 -8.54
N LEU A 534 -22.37 3.80 -8.51
CA LEU A 534 -22.70 5.15 -8.97
C LEU A 534 -22.71 6.09 -7.76
N VAL A 535 -21.73 6.99 -7.66
CA VAL A 535 -21.50 7.87 -6.50
C VAL A 535 -21.96 9.30 -6.80
N HIS A 536 -22.81 9.86 -5.94
CA HIS A 536 -23.10 11.29 -5.92
C HIS A 536 -21.98 12.04 -5.21
N THR A 537 -21.52 13.16 -5.79
CA THR A 537 -20.63 14.12 -5.14
C THR A 537 -21.13 15.56 -5.37
N PRO A 538 -20.64 16.57 -4.62
CA PRO A 538 -21.00 17.97 -4.86
C PRO A 538 -20.53 18.53 -6.21
N GLN A 539 -19.60 17.84 -6.89
CA GLN A 539 -19.04 18.28 -8.17
C GLN A 539 -19.67 17.58 -9.38
N GLY A 540 -20.37 16.45 -9.17
CA GLY A 540 -20.94 15.61 -10.22
C GLY A 540 -21.25 14.20 -9.73
N ILE A 541 -21.80 13.37 -10.62
CA ILE A 541 -21.98 11.94 -10.39
C ILE A 541 -20.78 11.22 -11.00
N LEU A 542 -20.21 10.26 -10.26
CA LEU A 542 -19.19 9.34 -10.72
C LEU A 542 -19.80 7.95 -10.93
N GLU A 543 -19.31 7.23 -11.93
CA GLU A 543 -19.52 5.80 -12.14
C GLU A 543 -18.15 5.16 -11.96
N ILE A 544 -18.07 4.09 -11.16
CA ILE A 544 -16.82 3.44 -10.75
C ILE A 544 -17.01 1.92 -10.80
N SER A 545 -16.13 1.24 -11.52
CA SER A 545 -15.93 -0.21 -11.51
C SER A 545 -14.68 -0.57 -10.71
N SER A 546 -14.78 -1.46 -9.72
CA SER A 546 -13.64 -1.80 -8.87
C SER A 546 -13.59 -3.29 -8.54
N GLY A 547 -12.40 -3.88 -8.64
CA GLY A 547 -12.12 -5.24 -8.15
C GLY A 547 -12.23 -5.39 -6.63
N LEU A 548 -12.33 -4.28 -5.88
CA LEU A 548 -12.55 -4.32 -4.43
C LEU A 548 -13.98 -4.73 -4.08
N LEU A 549 -14.14 -6.01 -3.76
CA LEU A 549 -15.44 -6.64 -3.50
C LEU A 549 -16.08 -6.22 -2.17
N GLY A 550 -17.42 -6.25 -2.13
CA GLY A 550 -18.23 -6.18 -0.91
C GLY A 550 -18.53 -4.77 -0.37
N LYS A 551 -19.60 -4.64 0.43
CA LYS A 551 -20.11 -3.33 0.90
C LYS A 551 -19.13 -2.54 1.76
N HIS A 552 -18.27 -3.21 2.51
CA HIS A 552 -17.26 -2.53 3.32
C HIS A 552 -16.23 -1.79 2.43
N ASN A 553 -15.94 -2.29 1.23
CA ASN A 553 -15.10 -1.59 0.25
C ASN A 553 -15.83 -0.42 -0.42
N ILE A 554 -17.17 -0.44 -0.54
CA ILE A 554 -17.92 0.77 -0.93
C ILE A 554 -17.65 1.92 0.06
N TYR A 555 -17.61 1.67 1.38
CA TYR A 555 -17.21 2.73 2.35
C TYR A 555 -15.78 3.24 2.11
N ASN A 556 -14.84 2.36 1.77
CA ASN A 556 -13.44 2.74 1.50
C ASN A 556 -13.34 3.58 0.20
N ILE A 557 -14.08 3.20 -0.85
CA ILE A 557 -14.21 3.96 -2.11
C ILE A 557 -14.81 5.34 -1.84
N LEU A 558 -15.91 5.43 -1.10
CA LEU A 558 -16.55 6.70 -0.74
C LEU A 558 -15.61 7.60 0.09
N ALA A 559 -14.78 7.02 0.96
CA ALA A 559 -13.76 7.75 1.71
C ALA A 559 -12.67 8.33 0.78
N ALA A 560 -12.17 7.55 -0.18
CA ALA A 560 -11.19 8.00 -1.15
C ALA A 560 -11.75 9.10 -2.08
N VAL A 561 -12.97 8.90 -2.61
CA VAL A 561 -13.70 9.92 -3.38
C VAL A 561 -13.87 11.20 -2.56
N ALA A 562 -14.22 11.11 -1.27
CA ALA A 562 -14.37 12.26 -0.40
C ALA A 562 -13.04 13.01 -0.14
N VAL A 563 -11.89 12.32 -0.10
CA VAL A 563 -10.57 12.98 -0.09
C VAL A 563 -10.32 13.69 -1.42
N GLY A 564 -10.61 13.06 -2.57
CA GLY A 564 -10.52 13.69 -3.89
C GLY A 564 -11.35 14.98 -3.98
N ILE A 565 -12.60 14.94 -3.52
CA ILE A 565 -13.48 16.12 -3.43
C ILE A 565 -12.91 17.18 -2.48
N ALA A 566 -12.33 16.80 -1.33
CA ALA A 566 -11.76 17.72 -0.35
C ALA A 566 -10.53 18.49 -0.85
N VAL A 567 -9.73 17.88 -1.74
CA VAL A 567 -8.55 18.50 -2.37
C VAL A 567 -8.86 19.20 -3.70
N GLY A 568 -10.06 18.98 -4.26
CA GLY A 568 -10.44 19.50 -5.56
C GLY A 568 -9.80 18.75 -6.74
N ALA A 569 -9.60 17.43 -6.59
CA ALA A 569 -9.12 16.57 -7.65
C ALA A 569 -10.14 16.53 -8.83
N PRO A 570 -9.66 16.48 -10.09
CA PRO A 570 -10.53 16.25 -11.24
C PRO A 570 -11.28 14.91 -11.11
N LEU A 571 -12.58 14.92 -11.39
CA LEU A 571 -13.44 13.73 -11.29
C LEU A 571 -12.90 12.50 -12.05
N GLU A 572 -12.29 12.73 -13.21
CA GLU A 572 -11.64 11.69 -14.04
C GLU A 572 -10.42 11.04 -13.35
N ASP A 573 -9.64 11.80 -12.56
CA ASP A 573 -8.51 11.23 -11.80
C ASP A 573 -9.01 10.46 -10.58
N ILE A 574 -10.13 10.90 -9.97
CA ILE A 574 -10.76 10.20 -8.84
C ILE A 574 -11.28 8.83 -9.26
N VAL A 575 -11.97 8.76 -10.41
CA VAL A 575 -12.45 7.48 -10.95
C VAL A 575 -11.24 6.60 -11.27
N ARG A 576 -10.38 7.01 -12.20
CA ARG A 576 -9.23 6.21 -12.64
C ARG A 576 -8.37 5.69 -11.49
N GLY A 577 -7.99 6.51 -10.52
CA GLY A 577 -7.13 6.06 -9.42
C GLY A 577 -7.84 5.24 -8.33
N VAL A 578 -9.16 5.07 -8.41
CA VAL A 578 -9.93 4.07 -7.65
C VAL A 578 -10.06 2.77 -8.45
N GLU A 579 -10.26 2.86 -9.77
CA GLU A 579 -10.39 1.70 -10.66
C GLU A 579 -9.03 0.99 -10.87
N GLU A 580 -7.91 1.73 -10.90
CA GLU A 580 -6.52 1.21 -10.95
C GLU A 580 -6.08 0.44 -9.67
N VAL A 581 -6.96 0.27 -8.68
CA VAL A 581 -6.69 -0.52 -7.46
C VAL A 581 -7.50 -1.81 -7.51
N ASP A 582 -6.98 -2.78 -8.27
CA ASP A 582 -7.60 -4.11 -8.46
C ASP A 582 -7.82 -4.83 -7.12
N ALA A 583 -6.77 -4.86 -6.28
CA ALA A 583 -6.78 -5.51 -4.98
C ALA A 583 -5.91 -4.78 -3.94
N VAL A 584 -6.24 -4.99 -2.67
CA VAL A 584 -5.43 -4.55 -1.53
C VAL A 584 -4.83 -5.81 -0.90
N PRO A 585 -3.49 -5.97 -0.87
CA PRO A 585 -2.90 -7.26 -0.57
C PRO A 585 -3.31 -7.80 0.81
N GLY A 586 -3.92 -8.99 0.85
CA GLY A 586 -4.42 -9.65 2.07
C GLY A 586 -5.54 -8.91 2.79
N ARG A 587 -6.41 -8.21 2.05
CA ARG A 587 -7.57 -7.44 2.55
C ARG A 587 -8.77 -7.65 1.63
N PHE A 588 -9.48 -8.75 1.83
CA PHE A 588 -10.54 -9.21 0.92
C PHE A 588 -10.01 -9.28 -0.53
N GLU A 589 -8.78 -9.80 -0.71
CA GLU A 589 -8.09 -9.88 -2.00
C GLU A 589 -8.70 -11.00 -2.82
N LEU A 590 -9.36 -10.65 -3.93
CA LEU A 590 -9.76 -11.62 -4.94
C LEU A 590 -8.50 -12.15 -5.65
N ILE A 591 -8.39 -13.47 -5.72
CA ILE A 591 -7.46 -14.18 -6.60
C ILE A 591 -8.28 -14.64 -7.79
N ASP A 592 -8.02 -14.05 -8.95
CA ASP A 592 -8.68 -14.35 -10.21
C ASP A 592 -7.63 -14.76 -11.23
N GLU A 593 -7.74 -16.00 -11.70
CA GLU A 593 -6.96 -16.61 -12.78
C GLU A 593 -7.96 -17.15 -13.83
N GLU A 594 -9.02 -16.38 -14.10
CA GLU A 594 -10.11 -16.64 -15.07
C GLU A 594 -11.08 -17.78 -14.68
N GLN A 595 -11.08 -18.21 -13.41
CA GLN A 595 -11.95 -19.30 -12.95
C GLN A 595 -13.41 -18.87 -12.68
N ALA A 596 -14.35 -19.81 -12.82
CA ALA A 596 -15.80 -19.56 -12.66
C ALA A 596 -16.30 -19.39 -11.20
N PHE A 597 -15.42 -19.19 -10.21
CA PHE A 597 -15.76 -19.05 -8.79
C PHE A 597 -14.81 -18.08 -8.06
N GLY A 598 -15.26 -17.46 -6.97
CA GLY A 598 -14.40 -16.51 -6.25
C GLY A 598 -13.39 -17.20 -5.34
N VAL A 599 -12.14 -16.73 -5.31
CA VAL A 599 -11.15 -17.11 -4.27
C VAL A 599 -10.72 -15.84 -3.54
N ILE A 600 -10.94 -15.75 -2.24
CA ILE A 600 -10.72 -14.54 -1.44
C ILE A 600 -9.70 -14.82 -0.34
N VAL A 601 -8.59 -14.08 -0.33
CA VAL A 601 -7.55 -14.13 0.70
C VAL A 601 -7.68 -12.93 1.64
N ASP A 602 -7.77 -13.18 2.95
CA ASP A 602 -7.95 -12.15 3.96
C ASP A 602 -7.22 -12.41 5.30
N HIS A 603 -6.91 -11.34 6.01
CA HIS A 603 -6.17 -11.35 7.28
C HIS A 603 -7.06 -11.52 8.53
N ALA A 604 -8.34 -11.90 8.39
CA ALA A 604 -9.26 -12.12 9.50
C ALA A 604 -8.80 -13.23 10.48
N HIS A 605 -8.05 -12.85 11.51
CA HIS A 605 -7.48 -13.72 12.56
C HIS A 605 -8.15 -13.55 13.94
N THR A 606 -9.34 -12.95 13.98
CA THR A 606 -10.16 -12.77 15.19
C THR A 606 -11.58 -13.30 14.97
N PRO A 607 -12.34 -13.67 16.02
CA PRO A 607 -13.71 -14.16 15.88
C PRO A 607 -14.64 -13.17 15.17
N ASP A 608 -14.54 -11.89 15.55
CA ASP A 608 -15.33 -10.83 14.95
C ASP A 608 -14.89 -10.55 13.49
N GLY A 609 -13.59 -10.45 13.22
CA GLY A 609 -13.08 -10.23 11.86
C GLY A 609 -13.51 -11.34 10.90
N LEU A 610 -13.41 -12.60 11.34
CA LEU A 610 -13.88 -13.76 10.57
C LEU A 610 -15.42 -13.75 10.39
N SER A 611 -16.15 -13.31 11.42
CA SER A 611 -17.59 -13.11 11.33
C SER A 611 -17.97 -12.06 10.27
N ARG A 612 -17.31 -10.88 10.28
CA ARG A 612 -17.52 -9.77 9.32
C ARG A 612 -17.11 -10.15 7.89
N LEU A 613 -16.01 -10.90 7.73
CA LEU A 613 -15.55 -11.46 6.47
C LEU A 613 -16.61 -12.37 5.84
N LEU A 614 -17.05 -13.39 6.56
CA LEU A 614 -18.02 -14.37 6.03
C LEU A 614 -19.42 -13.77 5.81
N ASP A 615 -19.83 -12.77 6.59
CA ASP A 615 -21.04 -12.00 6.29
C ASP A 615 -20.88 -11.24 4.97
N SER A 616 -19.76 -10.53 4.77
CA SER A 616 -19.47 -9.79 3.54
C SER A 616 -19.41 -10.69 2.30
N VAL A 617 -18.83 -11.89 2.42
CA VAL A 617 -18.81 -12.90 1.34
C VAL A 617 -20.24 -13.37 1.03
N ARG A 618 -21.07 -13.64 2.05
CA ARG A 618 -22.46 -14.07 1.84
C ARG A 618 -23.32 -12.99 1.16
N GLU A 619 -22.97 -11.71 1.30
CA GLU A 619 -23.63 -10.60 0.60
C GLU A 619 -23.35 -10.55 -0.91
N LEU A 620 -22.29 -11.21 -1.40
CA LEU A 620 -21.98 -11.32 -2.84
C LEU A 620 -22.90 -12.33 -3.56
N GLY A 621 -23.74 -13.07 -2.82
CA GLY A 621 -24.66 -14.08 -3.34
C GLY A 621 -24.04 -15.43 -3.77
N PRO A 622 -22.98 -15.96 -3.12
CA PRO A 622 -22.36 -17.22 -3.53
C PRO A 622 -23.28 -18.43 -3.31
N ARG A 623 -23.11 -19.45 -4.16
CA ARG A 623 -23.82 -20.74 -4.11
C ARG A 623 -23.44 -21.55 -2.87
N ARG A 624 -22.14 -21.69 -2.59
CA ARG A 624 -21.56 -22.24 -1.34
C ARG A 624 -20.38 -21.36 -0.88
N ILE A 625 -20.09 -21.40 0.42
CA ILE A 625 -18.86 -20.82 1.00
C ILE A 625 -17.97 -21.94 1.55
N ILE A 626 -16.71 -21.96 1.14
CA ILE A 626 -15.68 -22.92 1.57
C ILE A 626 -14.59 -22.13 2.31
N THR A 627 -14.42 -22.33 3.60
CA THR A 627 -13.51 -21.50 4.42
C THR A 627 -12.33 -22.29 4.96
N VAL A 628 -11.10 -21.86 4.65
CA VAL A 628 -9.85 -22.35 5.23
C VAL A 628 -9.32 -21.33 6.22
N PHE A 629 -9.02 -21.73 7.45
CA PHE A 629 -8.33 -20.86 8.39
C PHE A 629 -7.56 -21.64 9.46
N GLY A 630 -6.63 -20.93 10.11
CA GLY A 630 -5.86 -21.46 11.24
C GLY A 630 -5.84 -20.50 12.43
N CYS A 631 -5.10 -20.87 13.47
CA CYS A 631 -4.87 -20.03 14.64
C CYS A 631 -3.39 -20.04 15.03
N CYS A 632 -2.88 -18.86 15.40
CA CYS A 632 -1.51 -18.68 15.86
C CYS A 632 -1.28 -19.35 17.24
N GLY A 633 -0.07 -19.87 17.45
CA GLY A 633 0.36 -20.46 18.71
C GLY A 633 0.58 -19.43 19.83
N GLU A 634 0.73 -19.94 21.07
CA GLU A 634 1.16 -19.19 22.27
C GLU A 634 0.24 -18.05 22.78
N HIS A 635 -0.73 -17.60 21.98
CA HIS A 635 -1.57 -16.44 22.27
C HIS A 635 -3.06 -16.76 22.15
N GLU A 636 -3.88 -16.04 22.93
CA GLU A 636 -5.34 -15.92 22.76
C GLU A 636 -6.13 -17.23 22.60
N ARG A 637 -5.70 -18.36 23.21
CA ARG A 637 -6.33 -19.69 23.05
C ARG A 637 -7.86 -19.69 23.07
N GLY A 638 -8.48 -18.86 23.91
CA GLY A 638 -9.95 -18.72 23.99
C GLY A 638 -10.65 -18.35 22.67
N LYS A 639 -9.94 -17.74 21.70
CA LYS A 639 -10.53 -17.40 20.39
C LYS A 639 -10.66 -18.60 19.44
N ARG A 640 -9.80 -19.62 19.59
CA ARG A 640 -9.73 -20.83 18.74
C ARG A 640 -11.10 -21.51 18.57
N PRO A 641 -11.81 -21.91 19.65
CA PRO A 641 -13.14 -22.52 19.51
C PRO A 641 -14.20 -21.54 19.01
N MET A 642 -14.08 -20.24 19.31
CA MET A 642 -15.04 -19.24 18.84
C MET A 642 -14.96 -19.04 17.32
N MET A 643 -13.75 -19.00 16.76
CA MET A 643 -13.53 -18.89 15.31
C MET A 643 -14.04 -20.12 14.57
N THR A 644 -13.75 -21.33 15.04
CA THR A 644 -14.29 -22.58 14.45
C THR A 644 -15.81 -22.55 14.40
N LYS A 645 -16.45 -22.20 15.53
CA LYS A 645 -17.90 -22.12 15.61
C LYS A 645 -18.47 -21.17 14.55
N ILE A 646 -17.92 -19.96 14.45
CA ILE A 646 -18.32 -18.94 13.48
C ILE A 646 -18.14 -19.43 12.05
N ALA A 647 -16.99 -20.03 11.73
CA ALA A 647 -16.73 -20.60 10.41
C ALA A 647 -17.75 -21.69 10.06
N THR A 648 -18.00 -22.66 10.95
CA THR A 648 -18.96 -23.74 10.73
C THR A 648 -20.43 -23.31 10.74
N ASP A 649 -20.76 -22.18 11.39
CA ASP A 649 -22.12 -21.63 11.39
C ASP A 649 -22.41 -20.82 10.10
N LYS A 650 -21.39 -20.28 9.42
CA LYS A 650 -21.53 -19.39 8.24
C LYS A 650 -21.05 -19.97 6.90
N SER A 651 -20.19 -20.98 6.93
CA SER A 651 -19.60 -21.65 5.76
C SER A 651 -20.22 -23.04 5.58
N ASP A 652 -20.45 -23.43 4.33
CA ASP A 652 -21.00 -24.73 3.95
C ASP A 652 -19.95 -25.84 4.15
N VAL A 653 -18.67 -25.51 3.93
CA VAL A 653 -17.49 -26.32 4.24
C VAL A 653 -16.47 -25.48 5.01
N THR A 654 -15.90 -26.04 6.08
CA THR A 654 -14.81 -25.43 6.85
C THR A 654 -13.62 -26.38 6.91
N ILE A 655 -12.41 -25.88 6.62
CA ILE A 655 -11.15 -26.63 6.72
C ILE A 655 -10.28 -25.95 7.78
N LEU A 656 -9.97 -26.67 8.86
CA LEU A 656 -9.07 -26.20 9.92
C LEU A 656 -7.62 -26.56 9.59
N THR A 657 -6.70 -25.62 9.78
CA THR A 657 -5.29 -25.83 9.47
C THR A 657 -4.34 -25.02 10.36
N SER A 658 -3.04 -25.25 10.21
CA SER A 658 -2.01 -24.45 10.88
C SER A 658 -1.97 -23.01 10.35
N ASP A 659 -1.52 -22.09 11.20
CA ASP A 659 -1.19 -20.70 10.87
C ASP A 659 0.31 -20.50 11.19
N ASN A 660 0.65 -19.69 12.18
CA ASN A 660 1.98 -19.59 12.77
C ASN A 660 2.00 -20.36 14.12
N PRO A 661 2.31 -21.67 14.16
CA PRO A 661 2.26 -22.47 15.39
C PRO A 661 3.33 -22.10 16.43
N ARG A 662 4.46 -21.52 16.00
CA ARG A 662 5.59 -21.15 16.89
C ARG A 662 6.03 -22.34 17.74
N ASN A 663 6.18 -22.19 19.07
CA ASN A 663 6.61 -23.26 19.98
C ASN A 663 5.48 -24.18 20.45
N GLU A 664 4.28 -24.07 19.88
CA GLU A 664 3.12 -24.90 20.22
C GLU A 664 2.88 -25.97 19.13
N ASP A 665 2.47 -27.17 19.54
CA ASP A 665 2.17 -28.27 18.60
C ASP A 665 0.94 -27.88 17.73
N PRO A 666 1.04 -27.90 16.39
CA PRO A 666 -0.11 -27.63 15.51
C PRO A 666 -1.35 -28.49 15.83
N LEU A 667 -1.15 -29.74 16.28
CA LEU A 667 -2.26 -30.64 16.62
C LEU A 667 -2.98 -30.23 17.92
N ASP A 668 -2.27 -29.68 18.90
CA ASP A 668 -2.87 -29.11 20.12
C ASP A 668 -3.70 -27.85 19.79
N ILE A 669 -3.21 -27.01 18.87
CA ILE A 669 -3.95 -25.83 18.38
C ILE A 669 -5.25 -26.28 17.69
N LEU A 670 -5.19 -27.34 16.87
CA LEU A 670 -6.33 -27.87 16.14
C LEU A 670 -7.35 -28.58 17.06
N ASP A 671 -6.92 -29.22 18.15
CA ASP A 671 -7.82 -29.75 19.20
C ASP A 671 -8.55 -28.61 19.92
N ASP A 672 -7.84 -27.55 20.32
CA ASP A 672 -8.43 -26.31 20.87
C ASP A 672 -9.46 -25.68 19.90
N MET A 673 -9.22 -25.77 18.58
CA MET A 673 -10.17 -25.31 17.55
C MET A 673 -11.40 -26.22 17.44
N LEU A 674 -11.24 -27.55 17.44
CA LEU A 674 -12.36 -28.53 17.38
C LEU A 674 -13.32 -28.41 18.57
N ALA A 675 -12.84 -27.96 19.73
CA ALA A 675 -13.68 -27.69 20.89
C ALA A 675 -14.83 -26.68 20.60
N GLY A 676 -14.70 -25.85 19.55
CA GLY A 676 -15.75 -24.93 19.08
C GLY A 676 -17.05 -25.58 18.63
N ILE A 677 -16.97 -26.82 18.13
CA ILE A 677 -18.12 -27.67 17.78
C ILE A 677 -18.36 -28.79 18.81
N GLY A 678 -17.64 -28.77 19.93
CA GLY A 678 -17.72 -29.78 21.00
C GLY A 678 -17.08 -31.12 20.64
N TRP A 679 -16.15 -31.14 19.69
CA TRP A 679 -15.37 -32.32 19.31
C TRP A 679 -13.96 -32.26 19.90
N THR A 680 -13.30 -33.41 19.97
CA THR A 680 -11.85 -33.52 20.17
C THR A 680 -11.20 -34.14 18.93
N MET A 681 -9.88 -34.04 18.81
CA MET A 681 -9.09 -34.73 17.78
C MET A 681 -9.35 -36.24 17.79
N GLN A 682 -9.57 -36.84 18.97
CA GLN A 682 -9.94 -38.25 19.07
C GLN A 682 -11.33 -38.55 18.49
N ASP A 683 -12.27 -37.61 18.54
CA ASP A 683 -13.58 -37.77 17.93
C ASP A 683 -13.51 -37.60 16.40
N TYR A 684 -12.72 -36.63 15.93
CA TYR A 684 -12.45 -36.45 14.49
C TYR A 684 -11.79 -37.68 13.85
N LEU A 685 -10.77 -38.26 14.50
CA LEU A 685 -10.05 -39.43 13.97
C LEU A 685 -10.92 -40.70 13.85
N LYS A 686 -11.90 -40.91 14.75
CA LYS A 686 -12.86 -42.04 14.64
C LYS A 686 -13.71 -42.00 13.37
N HIS A 687 -13.89 -40.81 12.79
CA HIS A 687 -14.62 -40.62 11.54
C HIS A 687 -13.73 -40.91 10.32
N GLY A 688 -12.45 -40.49 10.38
CA GLY A 688 -11.44 -40.84 9.38
C GLY A 688 -11.20 -42.35 9.22
N GLU A 689 -11.33 -43.16 10.28
CA GLU A 689 -11.19 -44.63 10.20
C GLU A 689 -12.16 -45.34 9.23
N ASN A 690 -13.19 -44.65 8.72
CA ASN A 690 -14.23 -45.21 7.85
C ASN A 690 -14.38 -44.43 6.52
N ASP A 691 -13.41 -43.58 6.17
CA ASP A 691 -13.46 -42.66 5.01
C ASP A 691 -14.77 -41.82 4.99
N TYR A 692 -15.29 -41.47 6.17
CA TYR A 692 -16.60 -40.84 6.32
C TYR A 692 -16.61 -39.80 7.44
N TYR A 693 -16.47 -38.54 7.05
CA TYR A 693 -16.65 -37.38 7.92
C TYR A 693 -18.14 -36.98 7.96
N PRO A 694 -18.86 -37.22 9.07
CA PRO A 694 -20.28 -36.91 9.13
C PRO A 694 -20.53 -35.40 9.06
N PRO A 695 -21.60 -34.94 8.39
CA PRO A 695 -22.00 -33.55 8.45
C PRO A 695 -22.37 -33.16 9.89
N LEU A 696 -22.14 -31.89 10.21
CA LEU A 696 -22.56 -31.26 11.45
C LEU A 696 -24.10 -31.21 11.55
N SER A 697 -24.62 -30.85 12.72
CA SER A 697 -26.08 -30.82 12.97
C SER A 697 -26.85 -29.78 12.14
N ASN A 698 -26.15 -28.81 11.55
CA ASN A 698 -26.67 -27.84 10.58
C ASN A 698 -26.59 -28.32 9.12
N GLY A 699 -25.97 -29.48 8.85
CA GLY A 699 -25.73 -30.03 7.51
C GLY A 699 -24.41 -29.61 6.87
N HIS A 700 -23.66 -28.68 7.50
CA HIS A 700 -22.38 -28.20 7.00
C HIS A 700 -21.26 -29.22 7.30
N ARG A 701 -20.10 -29.02 6.68
CA ARG A 701 -18.97 -29.97 6.73
C ARG A 701 -17.75 -29.36 7.40
N ILE A 702 -17.00 -30.20 8.10
CA ILE A 702 -15.71 -29.81 8.68
C ILE A 702 -14.62 -30.82 8.35
N PHE A 703 -13.49 -30.29 7.91
CA PHE A 703 -12.26 -31.02 7.65
C PHE A 703 -11.10 -30.39 8.41
N LEU A 704 -9.97 -31.11 8.46
CA LEU A 704 -8.78 -30.70 9.18
C LEU A 704 -7.55 -31.25 8.48
N HIS A 705 -6.53 -30.41 8.31
CA HIS A 705 -5.20 -30.82 7.88
C HIS A 705 -4.16 -29.85 8.46
N ASP A 706 -3.13 -30.36 9.11
CA ASP A 706 -2.09 -29.55 9.77
C ASP A 706 -1.25 -28.73 8.78
N ILE A 707 -0.82 -29.33 7.67
CA ILE A 707 -0.10 -28.63 6.58
C ILE A 707 -1.03 -27.64 5.84
N ARG A 708 -0.76 -26.34 6.00
CA ARG A 708 -1.55 -25.24 5.40
C ARG A 708 -1.60 -25.29 3.87
N ARG A 709 -0.47 -25.60 3.20
CA ARG A 709 -0.41 -25.83 1.74
C ARG A 709 -1.48 -26.80 1.27
N VAL A 710 -1.62 -27.95 1.95
CA VAL A 710 -2.59 -28.99 1.57
C VAL A 710 -4.02 -28.50 1.79
N ALA A 711 -4.30 -27.87 2.94
CA ALA A 711 -5.62 -27.33 3.26
C ALA A 711 -6.09 -26.26 2.27
N VAL A 712 -5.21 -25.33 1.87
CA VAL A 712 -5.52 -24.25 0.91
C VAL A 712 -5.78 -24.83 -0.48
N ARG A 713 -4.84 -25.64 -1.02
CA ARG A 713 -5.00 -26.23 -2.36
C ARG A 713 -6.23 -27.15 -2.45
N ALA A 714 -6.53 -27.90 -1.39
CA ALA A 714 -7.75 -28.72 -1.31
C ALA A 714 -9.03 -27.88 -1.39
N ALA A 715 -9.09 -26.74 -0.70
CA ALA A 715 -10.25 -25.86 -0.73
C ALA A 715 -10.48 -25.20 -2.09
N VAL A 716 -9.40 -24.80 -2.76
CA VAL A 716 -9.46 -24.28 -4.13
C VAL A 716 -9.95 -25.36 -5.10
N ALA A 717 -9.45 -26.59 -4.98
CA ALA A 717 -9.92 -27.72 -5.78
C ALA A 717 -11.40 -28.09 -5.55
N MET A 718 -11.98 -27.78 -4.37
CA MET A 718 -13.41 -27.94 -4.10
C MET A 718 -14.30 -26.86 -4.73
N GLY A 719 -13.72 -25.82 -5.34
CA GLY A 719 -14.45 -24.72 -5.97
C GLY A 719 -15.22 -25.18 -7.21
N GLU A 720 -16.51 -24.86 -7.26
CA GLU A 720 -17.37 -25.07 -8.42
C GLU A 720 -18.02 -23.73 -8.82
N GLU A 721 -18.53 -23.62 -10.05
CA GLU A 721 -19.18 -22.42 -10.60
C GLU A 721 -20.12 -21.72 -9.58
N GLY A 722 -19.85 -20.45 -9.32
CA GLY A 722 -20.62 -19.61 -8.39
C GLY A 722 -20.37 -19.83 -6.89
N ASP A 723 -19.42 -20.69 -6.49
CA ASP A 723 -18.95 -20.77 -5.11
C ASP A 723 -18.00 -19.61 -4.75
N VAL A 724 -17.68 -19.49 -3.45
CA VAL A 724 -16.53 -18.72 -2.97
C VAL A 724 -15.69 -19.54 -2.01
N VAL A 725 -14.39 -19.61 -2.28
CA VAL A 725 -13.35 -20.10 -1.37
C VAL A 725 -12.79 -18.92 -0.60
N VAL A 726 -12.67 -19.04 0.73
CA VAL A 726 -12.19 -18.00 1.64
C VAL A 726 -10.97 -18.54 2.39
N VAL A 727 -9.81 -17.94 2.19
CA VAL A 727 -8.57 -18.28 2.90
C VAL A 727 -8.26 -17.17 3.90
N ALA A 728 -8.46 -17.47 5.19
CA ALA A 728 -8.39 -16.50 6.27
C ALA A 728 -7.21 -16.74 7.23
N GLY A 729 -6.80 -15.66 7.91
CA GLY A 729 -5.79 -15.64 8.96
C GLY A 729 -4.58 -14.80 8.57
N LYS A 730 -3.77 -15.28 7.63
CA LYS A 730 -2.50 -14.66 7.24
C LYS A 730 -2.69 -13.44 6.35
N GLY A 731 -3.51 -13.56 5.31
CA GLY A 731 -3.82 -12.48 4.37
C GLY A 731 -2.63 -12.02 3.55
N HIS A 732 -1.78 -11.15 4.13
CA HIS A 732 -0.64 -10.54 3.46
C HIS A 732 0.72 -11.06 3.95
N GLU A 733 0.75 -11.80 5.07
CA GLU A 733 1.96 -12.42 5.61
C GLU A 733 2.47 -13.52 4.67
N THR A 734 3.75 -13.45 4.30
CA THR A 734 4.41 -14.37 3.35
C THR A 734 5.34 -15.36 4.05
N TYR A 735 5.04 -15.71 5.29
CA TYR A 735 5.88 -16.56 6.13
C TYR A 735 5.06 -17.50 7.02
N GLN A 736 5.61 -18.65 7.38
CA GLN A 736 5.10 -19.54 8.43
C GLN A 736 6.18 -19.77 9.49
N ILE A 737 5.81 -19.66 10.78
CA ILE A 737 6.75 -19.77 11.91
C ILE A 737 6.50 -21.06 12.70
N GLU A 738 7.50 -21.94 12.75
CA GLU A 738 7.50 -23.18 13.55
C GLU A 738 8.78 -23.28 14.39
N GLY A 739 8.62 -23.28 15.71
CA GLY A 739 9.72 -23.06 16.66
C GLY A 739 10.52 -21.79 16.33
N ASP A 740 11.84 -21.95 16.21
CA ASP A 740 12.77 -20.88 15.80
C ASP A 740 12.89 -20.70 14.27
N LYS A 741 12.16 -21.51 13.46
CA LYS A 741 12.22 -21.41 12.00
C LYS A 741 11.17 -20.46 11.46
N THR A 742 11.53 -19.72 10.41
CA THR A 742 10.61 -18.96 9.57
C THR A 742 10.82 -19.43 8.14
N GLU A 743 9.79 -20.05 7.56
CA GLU A 743 9.79 -20.56 6.17
C GLU A 743 8.87 -19.67 5.31
N PHE A 744 9.18 -19.54 4.01
CA PHE A 744 8.37 -18.74 3.09
C PHE A 744 7.05 -19.47 2.77
N PHE A 745 5.94 -18.76 2.93
CA PHE A 745 4.60 -19.30 2.67
C PHE A 745 3.61 -18.15 2.43
N ASP A 746 3.01 -18.06 1.25
CA ASP A 746 2.03 -17.03 0.88
C ASP A 746 0.72 -17.69 0.43
N ASP A 747 -0.37 -17.47 1.18
CA ASP A 747 -1.71 -17.99 0.85
C ASP A 747 -2.14 -17.65 -0.60
N ARG A 748 -1.69 -16.51 -1.13
CA ARG A 748 -2.08 -16.02 -2.46
C ARG A 748 -1.35 -16.78 -3.56
N GLU A 749 -0.07 -17.05 -3.39
CA GLU A 749 0.70 -17.88 -4.33
C GLU A 749 0.18 -19.32 -4.31
N GLU A 750 -0.15 -19.86 -3.13
CA GLU A 750 -0.78 -21.18 -3.01
C GLU A 750 -2.16 -21.25 -3.68
N CYS A 751 -2.94 -20.16 -3.66
CA CYS A 751 -4.21 -20.07 -4.39
C CYS A 751 -3.99 -20.02 -5.91
N ARG A 752 -3.11 -19.15 -6.41
CA ARG A 752 -2.79 -19.05 -7.85
C ARG A 752 -2.24 -20.35 -8.40
N GLU A 753 -1.27 -20.95 -7.72
CA GLU A 753 -0.74 -22.27 -8.08
C GLU A 753 -1.81 -23.35 -8.07
N ALA A 754 -2.79 -23.31 -7.15
CA ALA A 754 -3.87 -24.29 -7.14
C ALA A 754 -4.80 -24.12 -8.34
N LEU A 755 -5.21 -22.87 -8.63
CA LEU A 755 -6.14 -22.53 -9.72
C LEU A 755 -5.67 -23.05 -11.09
N GLN A 756 -4.36 -22.95 -11.37
CA GLN A 756 -3.74 -23.45 -12.61
C GLN A 756 -3.99 -24.95 -12.89
N TYR A 757 -4.31 -25.77 -11.88
CA TYR A 757 -4.60 -27.20 -12.06
C TYR A 757 -6.08 -27.58 -11.83
N VAL A 758 -6.95 -26.64 -11.44
CA VAL A 758 -8.37 -26.94 -11.15
C VAL A 758 -9.07 -27.52 -12.38
N ASP A 759 -8.85 -26.92 -13.55
CA ASP A 759 -9.43 -27.40 -14.79
C ASP A 759 -8.89 -28.78 -15.21
N GLU A 760 -7.61 -29.08 -14.96
CA GLU A 760 -7.06 -30.42 -15.21
C GLU A 760 -7.70 -31.47 -14.29
N LEU A 761 -7.90 -31.14 -13.00
CA LEU A 761 -8.58 -32.02 -12.02
C LEU A 761 -10.04 -32.29 -12.42
N HIS A 762 -10.76 -31.25 -12.84
CA HIS A 762 -12.14 -31.36 -13.32
C HIS A 762 -12.23 -32.16 -14.63
N GLN A 763 -11.33 -31.91 -15.60
CA GLN A 763 -11.27 -32.67 -16.86
C GLN A 763 -10.88 -34.14 -16.65
N ALA A 764 -10.04 -34.44 -15.65
CA ALA A 764 -9.70 -35.80 -15.24
C ALA A 764 -10.87 -36.55 -14.57
N GLY A 765 -11.96 -35.85 -14.20
CA GLY A 765 -13.12 -36.44 -13.54
C GLY A 765 -12.86 -36.88 -12.10
N ILE A 766 -11.92 -36.23 -11.42
CA ILE A 766 -11.60 -36.48 -10.01
C ILE A 766 -12.70 -35.84 -9.14
N ASP A 767 -13.25 -36.59 -8.19
CA ASP A 767 -14.20 -36.07 -7.20
C ASP A 767 -13.46 -35.21 -6.17
N THR A 768 -13.40 -33.91 -6.43
CA THR A 768 -12.73 -32.95 -5.54
C THR A 768 -13.56 -32.61 -4.28
N SER A 769 -14.84 -32.99 -4.22
CA SER A 769 -15.78 -32.57 -3.17
C SER A 769 -15.43 -33.03 -1.75
N GLU A 770 -14.52 -33.99 -1.61
CA GLU A 770 -13.94 -34.44 -0.34
C GLU A 770 -12.40 -34.59 -0.41
N PHE A 771 -11.73 -34.09 -1.45
CA PHE A 771 -10.30 -34.32 -1.66
C PHE A 771 -9.44 -33.48 -0.69
N PRO A 772 -8.37 -34.02 -0.06
CA PRO A 772 -7.82 -35.38 -0.14
C PRO A 772 -8.26 -36.29 1.02
N TRP A 773 -9.43 -36.04 1.61
CA TRP A 773 -9.98 -36.76 2.77
C TRP A 773 -10.79 -38.03 2.40
N ARG A 774 -10.65 -38.52 1.16
CA ARG A 774 -11.24 -39.75 0.60
C ARG A 774 -10.20 -40.52 -0.23
#